data_AF-A0A8C1ZAR7-F1
#
_entry.id   AF-A0A8C1ZAR7-F1
#
_cell.length_a   1.000
_cell.length_b   1.000
_cell.length_c   1.000
_cell.angle_alpha   90.00
_cell.angle_beta   90.00
_cell.angle_gamma   90.00
#
_symmetry.space_group_name_H-M   'P 1'
#
loop_
_entity.id
_entity.type
_entity.pdbx_description
1 polymer ?
#
loop_
_entity_poly.entity_id
_entity_poly.type
_entity_poly.pdbx_seq_one_letter_code
_entity_poly.pdbx_strand_id
1 'polypeptide(L)'
;MSKLQSGNGVQWKDSRSQRGTVESLAEHESSSLGSDPELNGVTNTEIQTDKYGFIGGAQQSAGENADIPPDVLRQREAKWLDMLNSWDKWMAKKHKKVKLRCQKGIPPSLRGRAWLYLSGGKVKKEQNQGKFQELDSQPGDPKWLDVIEKDLHRQFPFHEMFVARGGHGQQDLFRVLKAYTLHRPEEGYCQAQAPIAAVLLMHMPAEDAFWGLVQICEKYLPGYYSAGLEAIQLDGEILFALLKRVSPVAHRHLKKYKIDPILYMTEWFMCAFSRTLPWVSVLRVWDMFFCEGVKIIFRVGLVLLKCMLGSQEKLKACQGQYETMELLRSIEPQYMQEAFLVQEVIERCKRDGIVRFGIAILKQSADIQKFIKEIELIASTPTENYMFNVSSEQALINIAGTLGDRIFNIEGTSQGQEFQLEMSQVGFSAHQTNKKDVIMLGAVGAYGWSGTVVHHTAGKPHIFLKNAFEKTLDDRNHSSLLGYSVTSVSDGSSEFYVAGAPRAVHRGQVIVYSVNSQNQPVIIDSQKGDQIGSYFGSVLCPVDVNADGVTDLLLVGAPMYMSEEKSETGRVYLFTITKGILSHQGVLEGPSALENARFGTAITAVPDLNLDNFSDVVVGAPLEGNGQGAIYIYYGDKKTIRKQSSQKILGSKLGSVLRFFGRSLDSRVDMNSDSIPDISVGAAGKAVQLWSRGVAAVTTTVSFNPEKISILSKPCMFGGRMVSCVLAKVCFRSKFRPTVSLGEVDIKYNLTLDADLQSSRATSRAQFDNSERLIQKSVSVSDKESCVDHNVYVQETPDFVSPVALRVDISPQNQDKGPALDAFQPKAWEFFIPFVKDCGSDDKCSCDLKLTVKAVNVSSSSSLLISPDRRRLSFIVTVTNMKENAYNTRVSANFSSNLFYASFTPPKDKTEVKCSSKTGSLDCRVGYPTLTPGQTVTFEINFDFSLNQIEKQAVVNFEVQSDSEEEVTSDNKVSLSIPVQYDAEIILTRNLNLDFCGIGPEDQVKHSVSVFDDIGPEFDITLRVSTGTFPINQARLTVSLPTSTKAGNPLLYVTSVQTAPVVNVQCDSSHLIDPLKIREKTHTARFTKESFRGTAELDCKAAKCETMTCVLKDLEMKTNYFVNITTRIWNGTFAFADFQTVLVAGSSEIQTPQPDLIVVTHKQQQVSSSPSFSKIKFL
;
A
#
# COMPACT_ATOMS: atom_id res chain seq x y z
N MET A 1 80.32 7.38 -47.93
CA MET A 1 80.19 8.04 -49.25
C MET A 1 79.64 9.46 -49.04
N SER A 2 79.85 10.38 -50.00
CA SER A 2 79.18 11.71 -50.19
C SER A 2 78.47 12.39 -48.99
N LYS A 3 78.94 13.55 -48.47
CA LYS A 3 78.93 14.94 -49.03
C LYS A 3 77.53 15.61 -49.03
N LEU A 4 77.31 16.92 -48.77
CA LEU A 4 78.12 18.04 -48.19
C LEU A 4 77.22 19.30 -47.91
N GLN A 5 77.71 20.26 -47.07
CA GLN A 5 77.60 21.76 -47.08
C GLN A 5 76.31 22.51 -47.60
N SER A 6 75.69 23.45 -46.84
CA SER A 6 75.93 24.93 -46.68
C SER A 6 75.65 25.83 -47.92
N GLY A 7 75.15 27.09 -47.86
CA GLY A 7 74.74 28.01 -46.77
C GLY A 7 74.55 29.48 -47.27
N ASN A 8 74.18 30.44 -46.38
CA ASN A 8 74.17 31.93 -46.50
C ASN A 8 73.20 32.69 -47.48
N GLY A 9 72.69 33.89 -47.08
CA GLY A 9 72.51 35.03 -48.04
C GLY A 9 71.35 36.09 -47.97
N VAL A 10 71.37 37.04 -47.02
CA VAL A 10 71.24 38.55 -47.19
C VAL A 10 70.05 39.26 -47.93
N GLN A 11 69.22 39.99 -47.13
CA GLN A 11 68.68 41.41 -47.20
C GLN A 11 67.82 42.11 -48.33
N TRP A 12 66.65 42.68 -47.90
CA TRP A 12 66.00 44.02 -48.18
C TRP A 12 65.55 44.41 -49.65
N LYS A 13 64.71 45.43 -49.99
CA LYS A 13 64.30 46.74 -49.36
C LYS A 13 62.99 47.44 -49.94
N ASP A 14 62.20 48.12 -49.08
CA ASP A 14 61.42 49.41 -49.20
C ASP A 14 60.35 49.85 -50.29
N SER A 15 59.10 50.19 -49.82
CA SER A 15 58.44 51.55 -49.78
C SER A 15 57.18 52.03 -50.60
N ARG A 16 56.30 52.83 -49.91
CA ARG A 16 55.46 54.04 -50.29
C ARG A 16 54.02 54.04 -50.92
N SER A 17 52.98 54.13 -50.06
CA SER A 17 51.98 55.24 -49.77
C SER A 17 51.09 56.03 -50.81
N GLN A 18 49.92 56.50 -50.30
CA GLN A 18 48.99 57.63 -50.69
C GLN A 18 47.74 57.33 -51.57
N ARG A 19 46.64 58.15 -51.60
CA ARG A 19 45.82 58.89 -50.57
C ARG A 19 44.58 59.56 -51.25
N GLY A 20 43.44 59.75 -50.56
CA GLY A 20 42.40 60.78 -50.85
C GLY A 20 40.93 60.31 -50.71
N THR A 21 39.92 60.99 -50.11
CA THR A 21 39.50 62.41 -49.83
C THR A 21 38.49 63.00 -50.82
N VAL A 22 37.37 63.67 -50.43
CA VAL A 22 36.75 63.93 -49.09
C VAL A 22 35.28 64.39 -49.24
N GLU A 23 34.44 64.20 -48.20
CA GLU A 23 33.39 65.11 -47.64
C GLU A 23 32.83 64.43 -46.36
N SER A 24 32.25 65.02 -45.29
CA SER A 24 31.64 66.33 -44.95
C SER A 24 30.23 66.58 -45.52
N LEU A 25 29.27 67.25 -44.86
CA LEU A 25 29.15 67.86 -43.50
C LEU A 25 27.92 67.20 -42.78
N ALA A 26 27.28 67.56 -41.65
CA ALA A 26 27.17 68.67 -40.66
C ALA A 26 26.43 68.09 -39.40
N GLU A 27 26.06 68.71 -38.24
CA GLU A 27 26.38 69.84 -37.31
C GLU A 27 25.25 69.79 -36.21
N HIS A 28 25.17 70.47 -35.06
CA HIS A 28 26.02 70.95 -33.94
C HIS A 28 25.01 71.26 -32.77
N GLU A 29 25.22 71.07 -31.46
CA GLU A 29 26.20 70.30 -30.67
C GLU A 29 25.44 69.68 -29.45
N SER A 30 25.72 69.73 -28.13
CA SER A 30 26.72 70.29 -27.18
C SER A 30 26.70 69.38 -25.92
N SER A 31 27.74 69.18 -25.09
CA SER A 31 29.15 69.64 -25.08
C SER A 31 30.01 68.78 -24.12
N SER A 32 31.35 68.81 -24.27
CA SER A 32 32.37 68.62 -23.19
C SER A 32 32.59 67.20 -22.58
N LEU A 33 33.82 66.68 -22.38
CA LEU A 33 35.19 67.16 -22.69
C LEU A 33 36.23 66.00 -22.62
N GLY A 34 37.14 65.93 -23.61
CA GLY A 34 38.53 65.42 -23.50
C GLY A 34 38.80 63.90 -23.29
N SER A 35 39.95 63.33 -23.70
CA SER A 35 41.05 63.83 -24.56
C SER A 35 41.89 62.66 -25.10
N ASP A 36 42.37 62.75 -26.34
CA ASP A 36 43.40 61.86 -26.90
C ASP A 36 44.83 62.21 -26.40
N PRO A 37 45.76 61.23 -26.45
CA PRO A 37 47.18 61.51 -26.53
C PRO A 37 47.85 60.76 -27.71
N GLU A 38 47.92 61.36 -28.90
CA GLU A 38 48.96 60.98 -29.88
C GLU A 38 50.26 61.77 -29.62
N LEU A 39 51.36 61.02 -29.60
CA LEU A 39 52.78 61.39 -29.72
C LEU A 39 53.23 62.81 -29.31
N ASN A 40 54.10 62.84 -28.30
CA ASN A 40 55.33 63.63 -28.39
C ASN A 40 56.54 62.75 -28.03
N GLY A 41 57.67 62.96 -28.71
CA GLY A 41 58.70 61.93 -28.85
C GLY A 41 59.67 61.79 -27.67
N VAL A 42 60.04 60.54 -27.37
CA VAL A 42 61.24 60.17 -26.60
C VAL A 42 62.04 59.14 -27.39
N THR A 43 63.38 59.24 -27.34
CA THR A 43 64.34 58.44 -28.10
C THR A 43 64.53 57.03 -27.53
N ASN A 44 64.68 56.02 -28.40
CA ASN A 44 65.31 54.72 -28.14
C ASN A 44 65.13 54.13 -26.73
N THR A 45 63.89 53.79 -26.36
CA THR A 45 63.64 52.63 -25.50
C THR A 45 63.29 51.45 -26.38
N GLU A 46 63.92 50.29 -26.14
CA GLU A 46 63.48 49.04 -26.75
C GLU A 46 62.05 48.74 -26.27
N ILE A 47 61.17 48.34 -27.20
CA ILE A 47 59.81 47.91 -26.86
C ILE A 47 59.92 46.52 -26.23
N GLN A 48 60.21 46.49 -24.93
CA GLN A 48 60.51 45.27 -24.19
C GLN A 48 59.21 44.54 -23.85
N THR A 49 58.83 43.59 -24.70
CA THR A 49 57.75 42.64 -24.45
C THR A 49 58.04 41.77 -23.22
N ASP A 50 57.00 41.39 -22.48
CA ASP A 50 57.12 40.30 -21.51
C ASP A 50 57.36 38.95 -22.21
N LYS A 51 57.57 37.88 -21.43
CA LYS A 51 57.82 36.51 -21.94
C LYS A 51 56.65 35.86 -22.68
N TYR A 52 55.58 36.62 -22.94
CA TYR A 52 54.40 36.22 -23.69
C TYR A 52 54.05 37.22 -24.81
N GLY A 53 54.92 38.18 -25.15
CA GLY A 53 54.71 39.13 -26.24
C GLY A 53 53.95 40.41 -25.87
N PHE A 54 53.67 40.66 -24.58
CA PHE A 54 52.91 41.84 -24.15
C PHE A 54 53.79 43.05 -23.82
N ILE A 55 53.49 44.16 -24.49
CA ILE A 55 54.12 45.48 -24.35
C ILE A 55 53.53 46.26 -23.16
N GLY A 56 52.29 45.96 -22.77
CA GLY A 56 51.59 46.64 -21.68
C GLY A 56 50.16 46.15 -21.45
N GLY A 57 49.43 46.86 -20.59
CA GLY A 57 48.01 46.60 -20.31
C GLY A 57 47.74 45.47 -19.31
N ALA A 58 46.47 45.27 -18.96
CA ALA A 58 46.02 44.38 -17.87
C ALA A 58 46.33 42.86 -18.06
N GLN A 59 46.86 42.47 -19.22
CA GLN A 59 47.24 41.10 -19.54
C GLN A 59 48.75 40.83 -19.34
N GLN A 60 49.58 41.87 -19.28
CA GLN A 60 51.03 41.77 -19.07
C GLN A 60 51.37 41.12 -17.72
N SER A 61 52.34 40.20 -17.70
CA SER A 61 52.77 39.58 -16.45
C SER A 61 53.60 40.54 -15.60
N ALA A 62 53.08 40.91 -14.42
CA ALA A 62 53.93 41.42 -13.35
C ALA A 62 55.08 40.42 -13.04
N GLY A 63 56.26 40.94 -12.70
CA GLY A 63 57.54 40.22 -12.77
C GLY A 63 57.79 39.13 -11.73
N GLU A 64 56.82 38.77 -10.88
CA GLU A 64 57.02 37.90 -9.71
C GLU A 64 56.61 36.42 -9.93
N ASN A 65 56.30 36.02 -11.17
CA ASN A 65 56.03 34.62 -11.50
C ASN A 65 57.32 33.77 -11.45
N ALA A 66 57.57 33.14 -10.30
CA ALA A 66 58.71 32.26 -10.03
C ALA A 66 58.90 31.20 -11.14
N ASP A 67 59.90 31.41 -12.01
CA ASP A 67 60.06 30.60 -13.20
C ASP A 67 60.43 29.14 -12.89
N ILE A 68 59.77 28.23 -13.58
CA ILE A 68 59.94 26.79 -13.38
C ILE A 68 61.37 26.41 -13.80
N PRO A 69 62.19 25.80 -12.92
CA PRO A 69 63.58 25.49 -13.24
C PRO A 69 63.72 24.74 -14.59
N PRO A 70 64.67 25.11 -15.47
CA PRO A 70 64.71 24.60 -16.85
C PRO A 70 64.72 23.07 -16.96
N ASP A 71 65.37 22.36 -16.04
CA ASP A 71 65.37 20.89 -16.02
C ASP A 71 64.00 20.30 -15.66
N VAL A 72 63.23 20.98 -14.80
CA VAL A 72 61.83 20.63 -14.49
C VAL A 72 60.94 20.92 -15.70
N LEU A 73 61.20 21.98 -16.46
CA LEU A 73 60.48 22.27 -17.70
C LEU A 73 60.78 21.22 -18.78
N ARG A 74 62.05 20.93 -19.08
CA ARG A 74 62.45 19.85 -20.02
C ARG A 74 61.88 18.49 -19.61
N GLN A 75 61.85 18.19 -18.32
CA GLN A 75 61.18 16.99 -17.81
C GLN A 75 59.65 16.98 -18.02
N ARG A 76 58.97 18.14 -18.00
CA ARG A 76 57.54 18.22 -18.35
C ARG A 76 57.34 18.06 -19.85
N GLU A 77 58.21 18.67 -20.68
CA GLU A 77 58.18 18.58 -22.14
C GLU A 77 58.35 17.14 -22.63
N ALA A 78 59.38 16.42 -22.17
CA ALA A 78 59.58 15.01 -22.51
C ALA A 78 58.35 14.14 -22.13
N LYS A 79 57.74 14.43 -20.97
CA LYS A 79 56.51 13.77 -20.48
C LYS A 79 55.26 14.15 -21.29
N TRP A 80 55.27 15.25 -22.03
CA TRP A 80 54.20 15.68 -22.96
C TRP A 80 54.43 15.15 -24.39
N LEU A 81 55.67 15.09 -24.87
CA LEU A 81 56.03 14.47 -26.15
C LEU A 81 55.69 12.96 -26.16
N ASP A 82 55.96 12.23 -25.09
CA ASP A 82 55.52 10.84 -24.88
C ASP A 82 53.98 10.68 -24.95
N MET A 83 53.21 11.68 -24.55
CA MET A 83 51.75 11.66 -24.74
C MET A 83 51.37 11.94 -26.19
N LEU A 84 51.88 13.02 -26.79
CA LEU A 84 51.50 13.46 -28.14
C LEU A 84 51.96 12.52 -29.26
N ASN A 85 53.02 11.74 -29.03
CA ASN A 85 53.53 10.71 -29.94
C ASN A 85 52.87 9.34 -29.73
N SER A 86 51.94 9.21 -28.77
CA SER A 86 51.17 7.98 -28.51
C SER A 86 49.77 8.33 -27.98
N TRP A 87 49.13 9.32 -28.64
CA TRP A 87 47.98 10.03 -28.10
C TRP A 87 46.79 9.13 -27.78
N ASP A 88 46.37 8.30 -28.75
CA ASP A 88 45.20 7.42 -28.60
C ASP A 88 45.38 6.42 -27.44
N LYS A 89 46.61 5.91 -27.29
CA LYS A 89 47.02 5.02 -26.18
C LYS A 89 47.00 5.75 -24.83
N TRP A 90 47.39 7.03 -24.79
CA TRP A 90 47.39 7.85 -23.58
C TRP A 90 45.99 8.34 -23.18
N MET A 91 45.13 8.69 -24.14
CA MET A 91 43.73 9.01 -23.86
C MET A 91 42.99 7.75 -23.42
N ALA A 92 42.95 6.69 -24.24
CA ALA A 92 42.17 5.48 -23.94
C ALA A 92 42.56 4.81 -22.61
N LYS A 93 43.86 4.68 -22.29
CA LYS A 93 44.32 3.93 -21.09
C LYS A 93 44.82 4.79 -19.94
N LYS A 94 45.01 6.11 -20.12
CA LYS A 94 45.66 6.99 -19.12
C LYS A 94 45.04 8.40 -19.00
N HIS A 95 43.83 8.66 -19.51
CA HIS A 95 43.18 9.97 -19.45
C HIS A 95 43.26 10.67 -18.08
N LYS A 96 43.01 9.96 -16.97
CA LYS A 96 43.13 10.50 -15.59
C LYS A 96 44.51 11.14 -15.31
N LYS A 97 45.59 10.64 -15.95
CA LYS A 97 46.97 11.16 -15.86
C LYS A 97 47.27 12.27 -16.88
N VAL A 98 46.55 12.32 -18.01
CA VAL A 98 46.57 13.45 -18.95
C VAL A 98 45.91 14.68 -18.30
N LYS A 99 44.69 14.51 -17.76
CA LYS A 99 43.97 15.53 -16.99
C LYS A 99 44.80 16.11 -15.84
N LEU A 100 45.45 15.26 -15.04
CA LEU A 100 46.34 15.72 -13.95
C LEU A 100 47.59 16.48 -14.45
N ARG A 101 48.02 16.25 -15.70
CA ARG A 101 49.09 17.03 -16.35
C ARG A 101 48.56 18.38 -16.86
N CYS A 102 47.36 18.43 -17.43
CA CYS A 102 46.69 19.68 -17.83
C CYS A 102 46.46 20.61 -16.63
N GLN A 103 45.94 20.07 -15.53
CA GLN A 103 45.81 20.76 -14.24
C GLN A 103 47.15 21.22 -13.62
N LYS A 104 48.29 20.72 -14.11
CA LYS A 104 49.65 21.16 -13.72
C LYS A 104 50.32 22.04 -14.79
N GLY A 105 49.66 22.27 -15.92
CA GLY A 105 50.12 23.06 -17.04
C GLY A 105 50.75 22.28 -18.20
N ILE A 106 50.50 22.80 -19.39
CA ILE A 106 51.16 22.43 -20.62
C ILE A 106 52.39 23.35 -20.82
N PRO A 107 53.59 22.80 -21.10
CA PRO A 107 54.76 23.60 -21.46
C PRO A 107 54.48 24.52 -22.66
N PRO A 108 54.93 25.79 -22.66
CA PRO A 108 54.64 26.75 -23.73
C PRO A 108 55.02 26.22 -25.12
N SER A 109 56.22 25.64 -25.23
CA SER A 109 56.80 24.99 -26.43
C SER A 109 55.93 23.91 -27.07
N LEU A 110 55.00 23.31 -26.32
CA LEU A 110 54.12 22.24 -26.78
C LEU A 110 52.64 22.64 -26.75
N ARG A 111 52.30 23.87 -26.34
CA ARG A 111 50.93 24.26 -26.02
C ARG A 111 50.00 24.23 -27.22
N GLY A 112 50.37 24.87 -28.33
CA GLY A 112 49.55 24.86 -29.55
C GLY A 112 49.26 23.45 -30.05
N ARG A 113 50.30 22.61 -30.18
CA ARG A 113 50.14 21.19 -30.54
C ARG A 113 49.26 20.44 -29.54
N ALA A 114 49.44 20.63 -28.24
CA ALA A 114 48.64 19.94 -27.23
C ALA A 114 47.17 20.39 -27.22
N TRP A 115 46.89 21.69 -27.37
CA TRP A 115 45.53 22.23 -27.52
C TRP A 115 44.86 21.72 -28.80
N LEU A 116 45.57 21.64 -29.92
CA LEU A 116 45.08 21.10 -31.19
C LEU A 116 44.76 19.59 -31.11
N TYR A 117 45.49 18.83 -30.29
CA TYR A 117 45.21 17.42 -29.98
C TYR A 117 44.08 17.24 -28.94
N LEU A 118 44.00 18.08 -27.91
CA LEU A 118 42.97 18.04 -26.86
C LEU A 118 41.59 18.47 -27.36
N SER A 119 41.54 19.54 -28.17
CA SER A 119 40.31 20.06 -28.79
C SER A 119 39.69 19.08 -29.80
N GLY A 120 40.49 18.21 -30.40
CA GLY A 120 40.12 17.45 -31.60
C GLY A 120 40.40 18.19 -32.91
N GLY A 121 40.89 19.43 -32.88
CA GLY A 121 41.16 20.24 -34.07
C GLY A 121 42.11 19.57 -35.07
N LYS A 122 43.12 18.82 -34.58
CA LYS A 122 44.02 18.02 -35.43
C LYS A 122 43.26 16.99 -36.26
N VAL A 123 42.27 16.32 -35.67
CA VAL A 123 41.45 15.32 -36.36
C VAL A 123 40.59 15.97 -37.44
N LYS A 124 39.94 17.09 -37.12
CA LYS A 124 39.16 17.87 -38.09
C LYS A 124 40.03 18.34 -39.26
N LYS A 125 41.24 18.84 -39.00
CA LYS A 125 42.23 19.17 -40.03
C LYS A 125 42.61 17.98 -40.91
N GLU A 126 42.94 16.83 -40.31
CA GLU A 126 43.33 15.62 -41.04
C GLU A 126 42.18 15.04 -41.89
N GLN A 127 40.93 15.23 -41.47
CA GLN A 127 39.72 14.86 -42.21
C GLN A 127 39.35 15.87 -43.34
N ASN A 128 39.85 17.11 -43.30
CA ASN A 128 39.45 18.22 -44.17
C ASN A 128 40.67 18.95 -44.76
N GLN A 129 41.63 18.19 -45.29
CA GLN A 129 42.88 18.72 -45.84
C GLN A 129 42.60 19.70 -47.00
N GLY A 130 43.29 20.84 -47.02
CA GLY A 130 43.10 21.89 -48.03
C GLY A 130 41.88 22.79 -47.80
N LYS A 131 40.96 22.44 -46.89
CA LYS A 131 39.68 23.16 -46.74
C LYS A 131 39.82 24.57 -46.16
N PHE A 132 40.81 24.82 -45.31
CA PHE A 132 41.09 26.18 -44.83
C PHE A 132 41.57 27.09 -45.96
N GLN A 133 42.45 26.58 -46.83
CA GLN A 133 43.01 27.29 -47.98
C GLN A 133 41.92 27.54 -49.04
N GLU A 134 41.02 26.58 -49.23
CA GLU A 134 39.83 26.73 -50.08
C GLU A 134 38.93 27.87 -49.57
N LEU A 135 38.56 27.86 -48.28
CA LEU A 135 37.70 28.90 -47.67
C LEU A 135 38.41 30.27 -47.59
N ASP A 136 39.73 30.31 -47.41
CA ASP A 136 40.51 31.54 -47.42
C ASP A 136 40.64 32.14 -48.84
N SER A 137 40.61 31.29 -49.88
CA SER A 137 40.57 31.77 -51.28
C SER A 137 39.21 32.31 -51.73
N GLN A 138 38.14 32.03 -50.98
CA GLN A 138 36.78 32.45 -51.32
C GLN A 138 36.46 33.88 -50.83
N PRO A 139 35.60 34.62 -51.55
CA PRO A 139 35.08 35.90 -51.08
C PRO A 139 34.13 35.69 -49.89
N GLY A 140 34.33 36.47 -48.82
CA GLY A 140 33.40 36.50 -47.68
C GLY A 140 32.16 37.35 -47.96
N ASP A 141 31.10 37.16 -47.17
CA ASP A 141 29.94 38.06 -47.14
C ASP A 141 30.39 39.44 -46.64
N PRO A 142 30.23 40.54 -47.42
CA PRO A 142 30.60 41.88 -47.03
C PRO A 142 30.06 42.28 -45.65
N LYS A 143 28.84 41.86 -45.28
CA LYS A 143 28.24 42.13 -43.97
C LYS A 143 29.12 41.70 -42.81
N TRP A 144 29.76 40.53 -42.91
CA TRP A 144 30.60 40.00 -41.84
C TRP A 144 32.03 40.53 -41.92
N LEU A 145 32.58 40.69 -43.13
CA LEU A 145 33.90 41.30 -43.35
C LEU A 145 33.96 42.70 -42.71
N ASP A 146 32.94 43.52 -42.94
CA ASP A 146 32.79 44.88 -42.40
C ASP A 146 32.84 44.94 -40.87
N VAL A 147 32.40 43.88 -40.17
CA VAL A 147 32.41 43.83 -38.69
C VAL A 147 33.74 43.26 -38.20
N ILE A 148 34.26 42.22 -38.86
CA ILE A 148 35.57 41.63 -38.54
C ILE A 148 36.68 42.70 -38.63
N GLU A 149 36.77 43.44 -39.73
CA GLU A 149 37.79 44.50 -39.91
C GLU A 149 37.70 45.59 -38.82
N LYS A 150 36.48 45.96 -38.43
CA LYS A 150 36.24 46.91 -37.34
C LYS A 150 36.65 46.34 -35.98
N ASP A 151 36.69 45.02 -35.79
CA ASP A 151 37.10 44.39 -34.52
C ASP A 151 38.57 43.95 -34.45
N LEU A 152 39.30 43.79 -35.58
CA LEU A 152 40.71 43.35 -35.58
C LEU A 152 41.59 44.18 -34.63
N HIS A 153 41.49 45.51 -34.70
CA HIS A 153 42.31 46.44 -33.91
C HIS A 153 41.97 46.45 -32.41
N ARG A 154 40.87 45.81 -31.99
CA ARG A 154 40.41 45.73 -30.59
C ARG A 154 40.83 44.45 -29.88
N GLN A 155 41.56 43.56 -30.55
CA GLN A 155 42.02 42.29 -29.99
C GLN A 155 43.49 42.38 -29.61
N PHE A 156 43.78 42.25 -28.32
CA PHE A 156 45.14 42.24 -27.77
C PHE A 156 46.05 43.37 -28.33
N PRO A 157 45.62 44.64 -28.34
CA PRO A 157 46.33 45.73 -29.03
C PRO A 157 47.74 46.00 -28.48
N PHE A 158 48.04 45.54 -27.26
CA PHE A 158 49.36 45.63 -26.62
C PHE A 158 50.25 44.39 -26.83
N HIS A 159 49.87 43.45 -27.70
CA HIS A 159 50.65 42.26 -28.00
C HIS A 159 51.37 42.38 -29.36
N GLU A 160 52.64 41.99 -29.44
CA GLU A 160 53.51 42.19 -30.62
C GLU A 160 52.92 41.69 -31.95
N MET A 161 52.20 40.57 -31.93
CA MET A 161 51.54 40.00 -33.11
C MET A 161 50.37 40.85 -33.65
N PHE A 162 49.72 41.67 -32.81
CA PHE A 162 48.47 42.39 -33.12
C PHE A 162 48.57 43.91 -33.03
N VAL A 163 49.61 44.47 -32.40
CA VAL A 163 49.84 45.93 -32.28
C VAL A 163 50.00 46.62 -33.63
N ALA A 164 50.57 45.94 -34.63
CA ALA A 164 50.74 46.46 -35.98
C ALA A 164 49.42 46.43 -36.76
N ARG A 165 48.80 47.59 -37.00
CA ARG A 165 47.56 47.72 -37.80
C ARG A 165 47.78 47.20 -39.22
N GLY A 166 47.00 46.19 -39.63
CA GLY A 166 47.18 45.49 -40.91
C GLY A 166 48.44 44.60 -40.98
N GLY A 167 49.13 44.37 -39.86
CA GLY A 167 50.29 43.46 -39.77
C GLY A 167 49.88 41.98 -39.81
N HIS A 168 50.88 41.10 -39.93
CA HIS A 168 50.68 39.66 -40.19
C HIS A 168 49.67 38.97 -39.24
N GLY A 169 49.69 39.26 -37.94
CA GLY A 169 48.73 38.68 -36.99
C GLY A 169 47.30 39.17 -37.18
N GLN A 170 47.10 40.46 -37.51
CA GLN A 170 45.77 40.97 -37.87
C GLN A 170 45.28 40.36 -39.19
N GLN A 171 46.17 40.13 -40.16
CA GLN A 171 45.85 39.44 -41.40
C GLN A 171 45.45 37.98 -41.15
N ASP A 172 46.22 37.23 -40.37
CA ASP A 172 45.88 35.83 -40.04
C ASP A 172 44.60 35.73 -39.19
N LEU A 173 44.34 36.70 -38.30
CA LEU A 173 43.08 36.80 -37.55
C LEU A 173 41.90 37.04 -38.50
N PHE A 174 42.03 37.96 -39.46
CA PHE A 174 41.03 38.18 -40.51
C PHE A 174 40.77 36.91 -41.34
N ARG A 175 41.84 36.22 -41.78
CA ARG A 175 41.75 34.97 -42.56
C ARG A 175 41.02 33.88 -41.79
N VAL A 176 41.37 33.67 -40.52
CA VAL A 176 40.71 32.69 -39.63
C VAL A 176 39.23 33.00 -39.44
N LEU A 177 38.88 34.25 -39.15
CA LEU A 177 37.49 34.66 -38.89
C LEU A 177 36.64 34.63 -40.18
N LYS A 178 37.15 35.15 -41.30
CA LYS A 178 36.51 35.02 -42.62
C LYS A 178 36.24 33.56 -42.96
N ALA A 179 37.27 32.70 -42.88
CA ALA A 179 37.12 31.27 -43.16
C ALA A 179 36.10 30.61 -42.23
N TYR A 180 35.99 31.03 -40.96
CA TYR A 180 34.93 30.58 -40.05
C TYR A 180 33.53 30.98 -40.55
N THR A 181 33.31 32.24 -40.95
CA THR A 181 32.00 32.68 -41.47
C THR A 181 31.57 31.90 -42.72
N LEU A 182 32.52 31.54 -43.60
CA LEU A 182 32.27 30.71 -44.78
C LEU A 182 32.09 29.22 -44.43
N HIS A 183 32.65 28.75 -43.31
CA HIS A 183 32.42 27.40 -42.78
C HIS A 183 31.06 27.27 -42.08
N ARG A 184 30.56 28.36 -41.48
CA ARG A 184 29.32 28.42 -40.68
C ARG A 184 28.49 29.68 -41.03
N PRO A 185 27.94 29.78 -42.25
CA PRO A 185 27.18 30.97 -42.68
C PRO A 185 25.91 31.23 -41.85
N GLU A 186 25.30 30.17 -41.30
CA GLU A 186 24.13 30.24 -40.42
C GLU A 186 24.40 30.96 -39.08
N GLU A 187 25.64 30.85 -38.56
CA GLU A 187 26.06 31.54 -37.32
C GLU A 187 26.74 32.89 -37.64
N GLY A 188 27.45 32.97 -38.77
CA GLY A 188 28.13 34.18 -39.21
C GLY A 188 29.33 34.55 -38.32
N TYR A 189 29.43 35.83 -37.95
CA TYR A 189 30.46 36.35 -37.06
C TYR A 189 29.87 37.01 -35.81
N CYS A 190 30.35 36.57 -34.64
CA CYS A 190 30.09 37.20 -33.36
C CYS A 190 31.39 37.76 -32.77
N GLN A 191 31.36 39.00 -32.26
CA GLN A 191 32.54 39.73 -31.82
C GLN A 191 33.39 38.97 -30.77
N ALA A 192 32.75 38.15 -29.93
CA ALA A 192 33.41 37.32 -28.91
C ALA A 192 34.29 36.18 -29.47
N GLN A 193 34.17 35.83 -30.76
CA GLN A 193 35.02 34.83 -31.42
C GLN A 193 36.42 35.36 -31.74
N ALA A 194 36.55 36.68 -31.97
CA ALA A 194 37.83 37.31 -32.30
C ALA A 194 38.89 37.21 -31.19
N PRO A 195 38.58 37.47 -29.90
CA PRO A 195 39.48 37.17 -28.80
C PRO A 195 39.95 35.71 -28.79
N ILE A 196 39.05 34.75 -29.02
CA ILE A 196 39.36 33.32 -29.00
C ILE A 196 40.31 32.95 -30.15
N ALA A 197 40.04 33.42 -31.36
CA ALA A 197 40.91 33.22 -32.52
C ALA A 197 42.31 33.82 -32.31
N ALA A 198 42.42 35.00 -31.70
CA ALA A 198 43.70 35.63 -31.39
C ALA A 198 44.53 34.81 -30.37
N VAL A 199 43.91 34.31 -29.30
CA VAL A 199 44.60 33.43 -28.32
C VAL A 199 45.13 32.14 -28.96
N LEU A 200 44.42 31.59 -29.94
CA LEU A 200 44.90 30.43 -30.70
C LEU A 200 46.09 30.80 -31.58
N LEU A 201 46.02 31.90 -32.32
CA LEU A 201 47.08 32.38 -33.22
C LEU A 201 48.41 32.67 -32.51
N MET A 202 48.37 33.16 -31.27
CA MET A 202 49.58 33.32 -30.44
C MET A 202 50.32 31.99 -30.16
N HIS A 203 49.71 30.84 -30.42
CA HIS A 203 50.24 29.52 -30.09
C HIS A 203 50.24 28.49 -31.24
N MET A 204 49.57 28.75 -32.37
CA MET A 204 49.57 27.87 -33.55
C MET A 204 49.28 28.62 -34.86
N PRO A 205 49.73 28.11 -36.03
CA PRO A 205 49.49 28.76 -37.33
C PRO A 205 48.00 28.91 -37.67
N ALA A 206 47.67 29.84 -38.58
CA ALA A 206 46.29 30.19 -38.96
C ALA A 206 45.37 29.00 -39.26
N GLU A 207 45.83 27.98 -39.99
CA GLU A 207 45.03 26.78 -40.27
C GLU A 207 44.71 25.96 -39.00
N ASP A 208 45.69 25.80 -38.09
CA ASP A 208 45.49 25.10 -36.82
C ASP A 208 44.59 25.92 -35.88
N ALA A 209 44.74 27.25 -35.90
CA ALA A 209 43.91 28.17 -35.13
C ALA A 209 42.46 28.20 -35.64
N PHE A 210 42.24 28.10 -36.95
CA PHE A 210 40.92 27.91 -37.56
C PHE A 210 40.28 26.60 -37.06
N TRP A 211 40.97 25.46 -37.13
CA TRP A 211 40.40 24.20 -36.63
C TRP A 211 40.23 24.17 -35.10
N GLY A 212 41.05 24.89 -34.35
CA GLY A 212 40.85 25.15 -32.92
C GLY A 212 39.58 25.96 -32.66
N LEU A 213 39.36 27.06 -33.38
CA LEU A 213 38.17 27.92 -33.27
C LEU A 213 36.89 27.16 -33.65
N VAL A 214 36.94 26.41 -34.77
CA VAL A 214 35.84 25.53 -35.21
C VAL A 214 35.49 24.52 -34.11
N GLN A 215 36.46 23.91 -33.44
CA GLN A 215 36.16 23.02 -32.32
C GLN A 215 35.65 23.76 -31.08
N ILE A 216 36.16 24.94 -30.74
CA ILE A 216 35.60 25.72 -29.61
C ILE A 216 34.12 26.02 -29.86
N CYS A 217 33.75 26.53 -31.03
CA CYS A 217 32.36 26.88 -31.34
C CYS A 217 31.47 25.64 -31.52
N GLU A 218 31.87 24.63 -32.28
CA GLU A 218 31.02 23.45 -32.56
C GLU A 218 30.86 22.48 -31.38
N LYS A 219 31.89 22.33 -30.54
CA LYS A 219 32.00 21.21 -29.58
C LYS A 219 32.09 21.67 -28.12
N TYR A 220 32.69 22.83 -27.84
CA TYR A 220 32.85 23.31 -26.46
C TYR A 220 31.81 24.37 -26.06
N LEU A 221 31.39 25.24 -26.98
CA LEU A 221 30.47 26.36 -26.77
C LEU A 221 29.36 26.40 -27.86
N PRO A 222 28.66 25.28 -28.15
CA PRO A 222 27.66 25.22 -29.22
C PRO A 222 26.51 26.21 -29.00
N GLY A 223 26.16 26.95 -30.05
CA GLY A 223 25.07 27.93 -30.02
C GLY A 223 25.34 29.21 -29.23
N TYR A 224 26.51 29.38 -28.59
CA TYR A 224 26.85 30.60 -27.85
C TYR A 224 26.89 31.85 -28.74
N TYR A 225 27.24 31.69 -30.01
CA TYR A 225 27.45 32.78 -30.97
C TYR A 225 26.23 33.02 -31.88
N SER A 226 25.09 32.40 -31.55
CA SER A 226 23.80 32.59 -32.23
C SER A 226 23.22 33.99 -32.04
N ALA A 227 22.35 34.42 -32.95
CA ALA A 227 21.76 35.76 -32.90
C ALA A 227 20.82 36.00 -31.70
N GLY A 228 20.22 34.95 -31.13
CA GLY A 228 19.35 35.04 -29.95
C GLY A 228 20.08 34.85 -28.61
N LEU A 229 21.34 34.40 -28.61
CA LEU A 229 22.14 34.09 -27.42
C LEU A 229 21.47 33.07 -26.46
N GLU A 230 20.60 32.20 -26.97
CA GLU A 230 19.76 31.30 -26.17
C GLU A 230 20.61 30.32 -25.34
N ALA A 231 21.71 29.83 -25.90
CA ALA A 231 22.61 28.89 -25.23
C ALA A 231 23.28 29.50 -23.98
N ILE A 232 23.70 30.77 -24.04
CA ILE A 232 24.32 31.44 -22.89
C ILE A 232 23.28 31.99 -21.89
N GLN A 233 22.04 32.25 -22.33
CA GLN A 233 20.92 32.47 -21.40
C GLN A 233 20.62 31.21 -20.57
N LEU A 234 20.53 30.04 -21.23
CA LEU A 234 20.32 28.74 -20.58
C LEU A 234 21.47 28.39 -19.63
N ASP A 235 22.72 28.51 -20.09
CA ASP A 235 23.90 28.30 -19.24
C ASP A 235 23.99 29.35 -18.11
N GLY A 236 23.36 30.52 -18.29
CA GLY A 236 23.15 31.52 -17.26
C GLY A 236 22.29 31.03 -16.11
N GLU A 237 21.10 30.49 -16.40
CA GLU A 237 20.24 29.87 -15.38
C GLU A 237 20.92 28.67 -14.72
N ILE A 238 21.69 27.88 -15.47
CA ILE A 238 22.50 26.79 -14.91
C ILE A 238 23.56 27.34 -13.94
N LEU A 239 24.28 28.40 -14.29
CA LEU A 239 25.25 29.04 -13.39
C LEU A 239 24.56 29.59 -12.13
N PHE A 240 23.38 30.18 -12.28
CA PHE A 240 22.61 30.78 -11.18
C PHE A 240 22.03 29.72 -10.22
N ALA A 241 21.55 28.60 -10.75
CA ALA A 241 21.14 27.43 -9.97
C ALA A 241 22.33 26.76 -9.26
N LEU A 242 23.49 26.66 -9.92
CA LEU A 242 24.73 26.20 -9.28
C LEU A 242 25.16 27.17 -8.16
N LEU A 243 25.09 28.48 -8.40
CA LEU A 243 25.42 29.51 -7.40
C LEU A 243 24.51 29.40 -6.16
N LYS A 244 23.21 29.11 -6.32
CA LYS A 244 22.28 28.86 -5.21
C LYS A 244 22.78 27.77 -4.26
N ARG A 245 23.45 26.73 -4.77
CA ARG A 245 24.05 25.63 -3.98
C ARG A 245 25.48 25.94 -3.52
N VAL A 246 26.24 26.67 -4.33
CA VAL A 246 27.67 26.98 -4.11
C VAL A 246 27.91 28.15 -3.15
N SER A 247 27.03 29.14 -3.16
CA SER A 247 27.02 30.34 -2.33
C SER A 247 25.58 30.89 -2.19
N PRO A 248 24.78 30.36 -1.25
CA PRO A 248 23.40 30.84 -0.99
C PRO A 248 23.33 32.31 -0.54
N VAL A 249 24.46 32.92 -0.18
CA VAL A 249 24.60 34.35 0.14
C VAL A 249 24.64 35.16 -1.16
N ALA A 250 25.58 34.86 -2.06
CA ALA A 250 25.71 35.54 -3.36
C ALA A 250 24.45 35.41 -4.22
N HIS A 251 23.85 34.22 -4.31
CA HIS A 251 22.62 34.00 -5.09
C HIS A 251 21.44 34.84 -4.57
N ARG A 252 21.26 34.93 -3.25
CA ARG A 252 20.20 35.80 -2.66
C ARG A 252 20.47 37.28 -2.92
N HIS A 253 21.73 37.70 -2.92
CA HIS A 253 22.11 39.08 -3.23
C HIS A 253 21.75 39.45 -4.67
N LEU A 254 22.26 38.70 -5.65
CA LEU A 254 21.98 38.94 -7.07
C LEU A 254 20.47 38.88 -7.37
N LYS A 255 19.75 37.92 -6.77
CA LYS A 255 18.29 37.83 -6.92
C LYS A 255 17.52 39.00 -6.28
N LYS A 256 18.01 39.55 -5.15
CA LYS A 256 17.41 40.74 -4.50
C LYS A 256 17.49 41.97 -5.41
N TYR A 257 18.62 42.15 -6.10
CA TYR A 257 18.89 43.32 -6.96
C TYR A 257 18.63 43.08 -8.45
N LYS A 258 17.97 41.97 -8.81
CA LYS A 258 17.64 41.60 -10.21
C LYS A 258 18.83 41.67 -11.16
N ILE A 259 19.95 41.09 -10.74
CA ILE A 259 21.15 41.00 -11.57
C ILE A 259 21.15 39.64 -12.27
N ASP A 260 20.63 39.64 -13.49
CA ASP A 260 20.51 38.42 -14.30
C ASP A 260 21.88 37.98 -14.85
N PRO A 261 22.14 36.66 -14.99
CA PRO A 261 23.49 36.15 -15.26
C PRO A 261 24.13 36.68 -16.56
N ILE A 262 23.31 36.93 -17.59
CA ILE A 262 23.75 37.45 -18.89
C ILE A 262 24.53 38.78 -18.78
N LEU A 263 24.23 39.60 -17.77
CA LEU A 263 24.82 40.94 -17.58
C LEU A 263 26.34 40.92 -17.28
N TYR A 264 26.87 39.78 -16.81
CA TYR A 264 28.29 39.57 -16.56
C TYR A 264 28.86 38.35 -17.29
N MET A 265 28.04 37.33 -17.59
CA MET A 265 28.51 36.13 -18.28
C MET A 265 28.87 36.36 -19.74
N THR A 266 28.26 37.33 -20.43
CA THR A 266 28.52 37.59 -21.86
C THR A 266 30.02 37.77 -22.14
N GLU A 267 30.73 38.58 -21.35
CA GLU A 267 32.18 38.76 -21.51
C GLU A 267 32.99 37.56 -20.98
N TRP A 268 32.62 37.01 -19.83
CA TRP A 268 33.35 35.91 -19.17
C TRP A 268 33.29 34.59 -19.96
N PHE A 269 32.11 34.22 -20.48
CA PHE A 269 31.85 32.90 -21.05
C PHE A 269 32.02 32.90 -22.58
N MET A 270 31.48 33.89 -23.32
CA MET A 270 31.60 33.90 -24.78
C MET A 270 33.04 34.11 -25.27
N CYS A 271 33.86 34.86 -24.49
CA CYS A 271 35.29 35.03 -24.76
C CYS A 271 36.17 33.98 -24.04
N ALA A 272 35.59 32.98 -23.36
CA ALA A 272 36.29 31.99 -22.53
C ALA A 272 37.35 32.60 -21.58
N PHE A 273 36.96 33.66 -20.86
CA PHE A 273 37.77 34.49 -19.96
C PHE A 273 39.00 35.20 -20.58
N SER A 274 39.25 35.10 -21.89
CA SER A 274 40.46 35.63 -22.54
C SER A 274 40.64 37.16 -22.43
N ARG A 275 39.54 37.91 -22.36
CA ARG A 275 39.54 39.37 -22.11
C ARG A 275 39.57 39.73 -20.63
N THR A 276 39.08 38.84 -19.75
CA THR A 276 38.81 39.12 -18.35
C THR A 276 39.98 38.79 -17.42
N LEU A 277 40.71 37.70 -17.66
CA LEU A 277 41.77 37.23 -16.77
C LEU A 277 43.17 37.67 -17.23
N PRO A 278 44.15 37.79 -16.30
CA PRO A 278 45.55 37.97 -16.63
C PRO A 278 46.06 36.82 -17.50
N TRP A 279 47.01 37.08 -18.39
CA TRP A 279 47.38 36.13 -19.44
C TRP A 279 47.77 34.74 -18.93
N VAL A 280 48.57 34.67 -17.87
CA VAL A 280 48.98 33.41 -17.23
C VAL A 280 47.78 32.60 -16.74
N SER A 281 46.77 33.27 -16.17
CA SER A 281 45.52 32.64 -15.73
C SER A 281 44.66 32.19 -16.91
N VAL A 282 44.58 32.95 -18.01
CA VAL A 282 43.88 32.54 -19.26
C VAL A 282 44.47 31.22 -19.77
N LEU A 283 45.79 31.15 -19.94
CA LEU A 283 46.47 29.94 -20.42
C LEU A 283 46.17 28.70 -19.56
N ARG A 284 46.02 28.90 -18.24
CA ARG A 284 45.87 27.81 -17.26
C ARG A 284 44.41 27.37 -17.12
N VAL A 285 43.47 28.29 -17.30
CA VAL A 285 42.05 27.99 -17.54
C VAL A 285 41.89 27.23 -18.86
N TRP A 286 42.59 27.64 -19.92
CA TRP A 286 42.51 27.03 -21.26
C TRP A 286 43.14 25.62 -21.31
N ASP A 287 44.31 25.41 -20.69
CA ASP A 287 44.93 24.09 -20.48
C ASP A 287 43.95 23.10 -19.83
N MET A 288 43.16 23.55 -18.84
CA MET A 288 42.12 22.74 -18.22
C MET A 288 40.86 22.61 -19.09
N PHE A 289 40.41 23.69 -19.74
CA PHE A 289 39.20 23.75 -20.56
C PHE A 289 39.25 22.82 -21.76
N PHE A 290 40.35 22.74 -22.52
CA PHE A 290 40.44 21.78 -23.63
C PHE A 290 40.38 20.32 -23.15
N CYS A 291 40.93 20.01 -21.98
CA CYS A 291 40.96 18.66 -21.42
C CYS A 291 39.69 18.27 -20.64
N GLU A 292 38.96 19.22 -20.06
CA GLU A 292 37.77 18.96 -19.23
C GLU A 292 36.46 19.54 -19.78
N GLY A 293 36.48 20.36 -20.83
CA GLY A 293 35.29 20.99 -21.41
C GLY A 293 34.79 22.22 -20.63
N VAL A 294 33.65 22.76 -21.08
CA VAL A 294 33.01 24.01 -20.60
C VAL A 294 32.81 24.08 -19.08
N LYS A 295 32.71 22.94 -18.38
CA LYS A 295 32.63 22.90 -16.91
C LYS A 295 33.77 23.62 -16.18
N ILE A 296 34.91 23.87 -16.83
CA ILE A 296 35.98 24.71 -16.28
C ILE A 296 35.58 26.19 -16.24
N ILE A 297 34.96 26.71 -17.30
CA ILE A 297 34.46 28.10 -17.37
C ILE A 297 33.40 28.32 -16.27
N PHE A 298 32.46 27.39 -16.12
CA PHE A 298 31.51 27.37 -14.98
C PHE A 298 32.19 27.40 -13.60
N ARG A 299 33.23 26.56 -13.39
CA ARG A 299 33.96 26.52 -12.11
C ARG A 299 34.68 27.82 -11.81
N VAL A 300 35.31 28.45 -12.80
CA VAL A 300 35.98 29.75 -12.67
C VAL A 300 34.94 30.82 -12.31
N GLY A 301 33.83 30.91 -13.04
CA GLY A 301 32.73 31.84 -12.71
C GLY A 301 32.17 31.64 -11.30
N LEU A 302 31.95 30.39 -10.87
CA LEU A 302 31.48 30.07 -9.51
C LEU A 302 32.50 30.40 -8.41
N VAL A 303 33.81 30.27 -8.68
CA VAL A 303 34.86 30.71 -7.77
C VAL A 303 34.86 32.23 -7.67
N LEU A 304 34.90 32.95 -8.80
CA LEU A 304 34.90 34.41 -8.84
C LEU A 304 33.67 35.01 -8.13
N LEU A 305 32.46 34.52 -8.42
CA LEU A 305 31.22 34.96 -7.76
C LEU A 305 31.21 34.68 -6.25
N LYS A 306 31.76 33.53 -5.80
CA LYS A 306 31.92 33.23 -4.37
C LYS A 306 32.99 34.14 -3.73
N CYS A 307 34.07 34.46 -4.42
CA CYS A 307 35.14 35.31 -3.91
C CYS A 307 34.68 36.76 -3.72
N MET A 308 33.91 37.30 -4.67
CA MET A 308 33.38 38.67 -4.60
C MET A 308 32.17 38.79 -3.67
N LEU A 309 31.18 37.88 -3.76
CA LEU A 309 29.87 38.04 -3.12
C LEU A 309 29.53 36.98 -2.04
N GLY A 310 30.50 36.14 -1.65
CA GLY A 310 30.25 34.96 -0.81
C GLY A 310 30.17 35.18 0.71
N SER A 311 30.50 36.35 1.24
CA SER A 311 30.38 36.66 2.67
C SER A 311 29.57 37.93 2.92
N GLN A 312 28.90 38.00 4.08
CA GLN A 312 28.07 39.15 4.46
C GLN A 312 28.88 40.45 4.57
N GLU A 313 30.17 40.36 4.88
CA GLU A 313 31.07 41.51 4.99
C GLU A 313 31.30 42.16 3.63
N LYS A 314 31.53 41.36 2.58
CA LYS A 314 31.71 41.86 1.21
C LYS A 314 30.43 42.47 0.66
N LEU A 315 29.27 41.90 1.00
CA LEU A 315 27.97 42.48 0.62
C LEU A 315 27.68 43.86 1.24
N LYS A 316 28.33 44.25 2.35
CA LYS A 316 28.15 45.60 2.94
C LYS A 316 28.59 46.73 2.00
N ALA A 317 29.53 46.45 1.09
CA ALA A 317 30.03 47.41 0.11
C ALA A 317 29.18 47.47 -1.17
N CYS A 318 28.23 46.54 -1.36
CA CYS A 318 27.43 46.41 -2.58
C CYS A 318 25.94 46.65 -2.27
N GLN A 319 25.54 47.89 -1.98
CA GLN A 319 24.20 48.16 -1.42
C GLN A 319 23.08 48.30 -2.46
N GLY A 320 23.41 48.44 -3.74
CA GLY A 320 22.50 48.47 -4.87
C GLY A 320 22.91 47.58 -6.05
N GLN A 321 22.19 47.74 -7.16
CA GLN A 321 22.45 47.04 -8.42
C GLN A 321 23.73 47.56 -9.10
N TYR A 322 24.01 48.85 -8.98
CA TYR A 322 25.13 49.53 -9.65
C TYR A 322 26.48 49.04 -9.10
N GLU A 323 26.67 49.14 -7.79
CA GLU A 323 27.90 48.78 -7.08
C GLU A 323 28.21 47.29 -7.22
N THR A 324 27.17 46.46 -7.22
CA THR A 324 27.32 45.02 -7.48
C THR A 324 27.76 44.75 -8.93
N MET A 325 27.24 45.50 -9.91
CA MET A 325 27.65 45.36 -11.33
C MET A 325 29.04 45.94 -11.60
N GLU A 326 29.44 46.99 -10.90
CA GLU A 326 30.79 47.57 -10.96
C GLU A 326 31.83 46.56 -10.44
N LEU A 327 31.58 45.92 -9.29
CA LEU A 327 32.43 44.85 -8.76
C LEU A 327 32.53 43.64 -9.69
N LEU A 328 31.43 43.25 -10.36
CA LEU A 328 31.44 42.13 -11.32
C LEU A 328 32.19 42.44 -12.63
N ARG A 329 32.32 43.73 -12.99
CA ARG A 329 33.12 44.19 -14.15
C ARG A 329 34.60 44.36 -13.77
N SER A 330 34.88 44.92 -12.59
CA SER A 330 36.23 45.19 -12.09
C SER A 330 36.61 44.22 -10.96
N ILE A 331 36.86 42.96 -11.33
CA ILE A 331 37.26 41.89 -10.40
C ILE A 331 38.57 42.27 -9.68
N GLU A 332 38.67 42.01 -8.37
CA GLU A 332 39.91 42.25 -7.62
C GLU A 332 41.08 41.37 -8.15
N PRO A 333 42.26 41.95 -8.47
CA PRO A 333 43.39 41.22 -9.04
C PRO A 333 43.83 39.98 -8.25
N GLN A 334 43.66 39.96 -6.93
CA GLN A 334 44.02 38.82 -6.09
C GLN A 334 43.23 37.54 -6.40
N TYR A 335 41.95 37.63 -6.78
CA TYR A 335 41.15 36.45 -7.16
C TYR A 335 41.41 36.01 -8.61
N MET A 336 42.14 36.83 -9.38
CA MET A 336 42.43 36.59 -10.79
C MET A 336 43.79 35.91 -11.00
N GLN A 337 44.61 35.80 -9.95
CA GLN A 337 45.93 35.17 -10.00
C GLN A 337 45.86 33.66 -10.21
N GLU A 338 46.86 33.14 -10.93
CA GLU A 338 46.93 31.73 -11.34
C GLU A 338 46.82 30.79 -10.14
N ALA A 339 47.72 30.96 -9.16
CA ALA A 339 47.84 30.06 -8.02
C ALA A 339 46.52 29.96 -7.23
N PHE A 340 45.82 31.09 -7.05
CA PHE A 340 44.55 31.16 -6.36
C PHE A 340 43.43 30.44 -7.14
N LEU A 341 43.23 30.78 -8.41
CA LEU A 341 42.19 30.19 -9.26
C LEU A 341 42.40 28.68 -9.44
N VAL A 342 43.62 28.26 -9.75
CA VAL A 342 43.96 26.85 -9.95
C VAL A 342 43.79 26.06 -8.64
N GLN A 343 44.15 26.64 -7.49
CA GLN A 343 43.94 26.00 -6.19
C GLN A 343 42.46 25.82 -5.85
N GLU A 344 41.64 26.88 -5.85
CA GLU A 344 40.20 26.76 -5.50
C GLU A 344 39.44 25.87 -6.49
N VAL A 345 39.75 25.94 -7.79
CA VAL A 345 39.13 25.07 -8.80
C VAL A 345 39.50 23.59 -8.59
N ILE A 346 40.76 23.26 -8.27
CA ILE A 346 41.20 21.87 -8.06
C ILE A 346 40.79 21.32 -6.69
N GLU A 347 40.86 22.12 -5.63
CA GLU A 347 40.40 21.72 -4.30
C GLU A 347 38.92 21.35 -4.30
N ARG A 348 38.10 22.19 -4.94
CA ARG A 348 36.66 21.93 -5.05
C ARG A 348 36.34 20.71 -5.91
N CYS A 349 37.15 20.41 -6.93
CA CYS A 349 37.03 19.16 -7.71
C CYS A 349 37.19 17.88 -6.87
N LYS A 350 37.83 17.94 -5.70
CA LYS A 350 37.97 16.78 -4.78
C LYS A 350 36.82 16.67 -3.78
N ARG A 351 36.20 17.79 -3.39
CA ARG A 351 35.16 17.84 -2.35
C ARG A 351 33.74 17.56 -2.88
N ASP A 352 33.43 18.01 -4.09
CA ASP A 352 32.04 18.15 -4.53
C ASP A 352 31.43 16.90 -5.23
N GLY A 353 32.12 15.74 -5.25
CA GLY A 353 31.52 14.42 -5.55
C GLY A 353 30.87 14.21 -6.93
N ILE A 354 31.18 15.04 -7.94
CA ILE A 354 30.38 15.17 -9.17
C ILE A 354 30.43 13.92 -10.08
N VAL A 355 29.31 13.21 -10.18
CA VAL A 355 29.03 12.17 -11.19
C VAL A 355 28.74 12.82 -12.55
N ARG A 356 29.16 12.18 -13.64
CA ARG A 356 29.03 12.68 -15.02
C ARG A 356 28.49 11.58 -15.92
N PHE A 357 27.55 11.93 -16.78
CA PHE A 357 27.02 11.05 -17.83
C PHE A 357 27.52 11.50 -19.20
N GLY A 358 27.69 10.56 -20.12
CA GLY A 358 28.02 10.81 -21.52
C GLY A 358 26.91 10.30 -22.43
N ILE A 359 26.25 11.20 -23.17
CA ILE A 359 25.14 10.85 -24.06
C ILE A 359 25.59 11.09 -25.51
N ALA A 360 25.74 10.01 -26.28
CA ALA A 360 26.11 10.06 -27.69
C ALA A 360 24.85 10.09 -28.56
N ILE A 361 24.55 11.23 -29.19
CA ILE A 361 23.40 11.38 -30.11
C ILE A 361 23.90 11.17 -31.55
N LEU A 362 23.46 10.10 -32.21
CA LEU A 362 23.93 9.75 -33.55
C LEU A 362 23.15 10.47 -34.65
N LYS A 363 23.75 11.53 -35.22
CA LYS A 363 23.44 11.96 -36.60
C LYS A 363 24.38 11.27 -37.59
N GLN A 364 23.82 10.82 -38.71
CA GLN A 364 24.52 10.03 -39.74
C GLN A 364 25.78 10.74 -40.23
N SER A 365 26.94 10.19 -39.88
CA SER A 365 28.27 10.69 -40.28
C SER A 365 29.32 9.58 -40.13
N ALA A 366 30.42 9.65 -40.86
CA ALA A 366 31.24 8.49 -41.21
C ALA A 366 32.25 7.99 -40.13
N ASP A 367 32.30 8.56 -38.92
CA ASP A 367 33.37 8.29 -37.93
C ASP A 367 32.81 7.96 -36.52
N ILE A 368 31.74 7.16 -36.48
CA ILE A 368 30.98 6.78 -35.25
C ILE A 368 31.88 6.23 -34.13
N GLN A 369 32.89 5.43 -34.48
CA GLN A 369 33.84 4.81 -33.55
C GLN A 369 34.69 5.82 -32.76
N LYS A 370 34.80 7.06 -33.23
CA LYS A 370 35.58 8.13 -32.62
C LYS A 370 34.74 8.94 -31.65
N PHE A 371 33.50 9.26 -32.06
CA PHE A 371 32.49 9.93 -31.24
C PHE A 371 32.17 9.14 -29.97
N ILE A 372 32.00 7.82 -30.09
CA ILE A 372 31.80 6.90 -28.95
C ILE A 372 32.92 7.05 -27.90
N LYS A 373 34.19 6.96 -28.32
CA LYS A 373 35.37 7.08 -27.42
C LYS A 373 35.52 8.45 -26.79
N GLU A 374 35.05 9.51 -27.45
CA GLU A 374 35.08 10.86 -26.90
C GLU A 374 34.04 11.03 -25.77
N ILE A 375 32.85 10.43 -25.94
CA ILE A 375 31.78 10.41 -24.93
C ILE A 375 32.16 9.49 -23.73
N GLU A 376 32.82 8.35 -23.97
CA GLU A 376 33.39 7.48 -22.93
C GLU A 376 34.35 8.23 -21.97
N LEU A 377 35.12 9.20 -22.49
CA LEU A 377 36.09 9.98 -21.72
C LEU A 377 35.44 11.07 -20.84
N ILE A 378 34.22 11.50 -21.20
CA ILE A 378 33.45 12.55 -20.49
C ILE A 378 32.68 11.97 -19.30
N ALA A 379 32.25 10.71 -19.39
CA ALA A 379 31.49 9.99 -18.36
C ALA A 379 32.30 9.70 -17.07
N SER A 380 31.59 9.26 -16.03
CA SER A 380 32.16 8.69 -14.81
C SER A 380 32.52 7.21 -14.99
N THR A 381 33.38 6.68 -14.09
CA THR A 381 33.83 5.27 -14.13
C THR A 381 33.12 4.44 -13.05
N PRO A 382 32.74 3.17 -13.31
CA PRO A 382 32.89 2.41 -14.56
C PRO A 382 32.02 2.96 -15.69
N THR A 383 32.60 3.09 -16.88
CA THR A 383 32.01 3.87 -17.99
C THR A 383 30.70 3.26 -18.49
N GLU A 384 30.57 1.94 -18.38
CA GLU A 384 29.37 1.16 -18.73
C GLU A 384 28.09 1.68 -18.08
N ASN A 385 28.18 2.21 -16.84
CA ASN A 385 27.03 2.67 -16.06
C ASN A 385 26.68 4.16 -16.28
N TYR A 386 27.42 4.86 -17.15
CA TYR A 386 27.31 6.32 -17.33
C TYR A 386 27.39 6.77 -18.80
N MET A 387 27.32 5.85 -19.76
CA MET A 387 27.45 6.15 -21.19
C MET A 387 26.28 5.55 -21.99
N PHE A 388 25.60 6.37 -22.78
CA PHE A 388 24.40 5.96 -23.55
C PHE A 388 24.53 6.35 -25.02
N ASN A 389 24.01 5.49 -25.90
CA ASN A 389 24.02 5.69 -27.35
C ASN A 389 22.58 5.86 -27.87
N VAL A 390 22.28 7.01 -28.47
CA VAL A 390 20.93 7.43 -28.87
C VAL A 390 20.80 7.40 -30.38
N SER A 391 20.11 6.37 -30.87
CA SER A 391 19.75 6.18 -32.28
C SER A 391 18.26 5.82 -32.49
N SER A 392 17.45 5.75 -31.44
CA SER A 392 16.00 5.54 -31.50
C SER A 392 15.31 6.08 -30.23
N GLU A 393 13.99 6.21 -30.30
CA GLU A 393 13.14 6.67 -29.19
C GLU A 393 13.19 5.70 -27.98
N GLN A 394 13.36 4.39 -28.22
CA GLN A 394 13.68 3.41 -27.17
C GLN A 394 14.92 3.78 -26.33
N ALA A 395 15.93 4.43 -26.92
CA ALA A 395 17.11 4.86 -26.17
C ALA A 395 16.83 6.06 -25.27
N LEU A 396 15.84 6.90 -25.59
CA LEU A 396 15.34 7.94 -24.68
C LEU A 396 14.53 7.34 -23.53
N ILE A 397 13.77 6.27 -23.77
CA ILE A 397 13.11 5.50 -22.71
C ILE A 397 14.15 4.87 -21.77
N ASN A 398 15.23 4.28 -22.30
CA ASN A 398 16.33 3.77 -21.46
C ASN A 398 17.11 4.89 -20.74
N ILE A 399 17.24 6.09 -21.32
CA ILE A 399 17.85 7.24 -20.62
C ILE A 399 16.94 7.76 -19.50
N ALA A 400 15.62 7.79 -19.71
CA ALA A 400 14.66 8.04 -18.63
C ALA A 400 14.72 6.92 -17.57
N GLY A 401 14.90 5.67 -17.99
CA GLY A 401 15.13 4.49 -17.15
C GLY A 401 16.36 4.63 -16.28
N THR A 402 17.55 4.93 -16.82
CA THR A 402 18.80 5.01 -16.04
C THR A 402 19.09 6.39 -15.42
N LEU A 403 18.29 7.40 -15.76
CA LEU A 403 18.03 8.50 -14.83
C LEU A 403 17.16 8.01 -13.67
N GLY A 404 16.12 7.22 -13.92
CA GLY A 404 15.31 6.47 -12.94
C GLY A 404 16.13 5.55 -12.01
N ASP A 405 17.15 4.86 -12.50
CA ASP A 405 18.08 4.05 -11.68
C ASP A 405 18.87 4.91 -10.65
N ARG A 406 18.74 6.25 -10.69
CA ARG A 406 19.14 7.20 -9.64
C ARG A 406 18.01 8.13 -9.18
N ILE A 407 16.82 7.99 -9.73
CA ILE A 407 15.56 8.71 -9.44
C ILE A 407 14.49 7.62 -9.20
N PHE A 408 14.74 6.86 -8.13
CA PHE A 408 13.92 5.81 -7.52
C PHE A 408 13.87 4.43 -8.18
N ASN A 409 13.73 3.41 -7.32
CA ASN A 409 13.65 2.01 -7.70
C ASN A 409 12.32 1.66 -8.41
N ILE A 410 12.30 1.80 -9.73
CA ILE A 410 11.21 1.33 -10.60
C ILE A 410 11.29 -0.20 -10.70
N GLU A 411 10.16 -0.88 -10.49
CA GLU A 411 10.00 -2.35 -10.57
C GLU A 411 10.87 -3.21 -9.62
N GLY A 412 11.50 -2.60 -8.60
CA GLY A 412 12.15 -3.35 -7.51
C GLY A 412 13.54 -3.92 -7.86
N THR A 413 14.18 -3.40 -8.91
CA THR A 413 15.56 -3.77 -9.28
C THR A 413 16.57 -3.38 -8.18
N SER A 414 17.67 -4.11 -8.04
CA SER A 414 18.63 -3.91 -6.95
C SER A 414 19.64 -2.77 -7.18
N GLN A 415 19.36 -1.84 -8.11
CA GLN A 415 20.28 -0.77 -8.52
C GLN A 415 19.62 0.63 -8.51
N GLY A 416 19.03 1.03 -7.39
CA GLY A 416 18.50 2.38 -7.18
C GLY A 416 18.35 2.75 -5.70
N GLN A 417 17.88 3.96 -5.41
CA GLN A 417 17.36 4.29 -4.07
C GLN A 417 15.87 3.93 -3.99
N GLU A 418 15.41 3.35 -2.88
CA GLU A 418 13.98 3.14 -2.66
C GLU A 418 13.24 4.48 -2.50
N PHE A 419 12.08 4.64 -3.15
CA PHE A 419 11.15 5.74 -2.86
C PHE A 419 10.88 5.83 -1.35
N GLN A 420 10.96 7.02 -0.75
CA GLN A 420 10.69 7.22 0.68
C GLN A 420 9.31 7.85 0.90
N LEU A 421 9.10 9.06 0.40
CA LEU A 421 7.84 9.82 0.54
C LEU A 421 7.46 10.59 -0.73
N GLU A 422 8.23 10.47 -1.81
CA GLU A 422 8.09 11.26 -3.02
C GLU A 422 6.89 10.82 -3.86
N MET A 423 6.54 9.52 -3.80
CA MET A 423 5.29 8.97 -4.32
C MET A 423 4.23 8.77 -3.23
N SER A 424 4.39 9.36 -2.04
CA SER A 424 3.57 9.02 -0.84
C SER A 424 2.06 9.09 -1.04
N GLN A 425 1.56 10.02 -1.85
CA GLN A 425 0.12 10.27 -2.05
C GLN A 425 -0.63 10.45 -0.71
N VAL A 426 -0.06 11.24 0.22
CA VAL A 426 -0.68 11.55 1.52
C VAL A 426 -2.08 12.13 1.30
N GLY A 427 -3.09 11.52 1.93
CA GLY A 427 -4.49 11.86 1.73
C GLY A 427 -5.20 11.00 0.68
N PHE A 428 -4.58 9.92 0.19
CA PHE A 428 -5.25 8.90 -0.64
C PHE A 428 -6.51 8.35 0.03
N SER A 429 -6.45 8.17 1.36
CA SER A 429 -7.60 8.05 2.23
C SER A 429 -7.47 9.01 3.41
N ALA A 430 -8.59 9.37 4.05
CA ALA A 430 -8.62 10.28 5.19
C ALA A 430 -9.73 9.87 6.17
N HIS A 431 -9.46 9.99 7.47
CA HIS A 431 -10.43 9.76 8.56
C HIS A 431 -10.16 10.71 9.72
N GLN A 432 -11.21 11.10 10.46
CA GLN A 432 -11.13 11.90 11.67
C GLN A 432 -11.56 11.03 12.85
N THR A 433 -10.72 10.92 13.88
CA THR A 433 -11.06 10.21 15.13
C THR A 433 -12.37 10.71 15.75
N ASN A 434 -13.05 9.85 16.50
CA ASN A 434 -14.30 10.20 17.20
C ASN A 434 -14.06 11.34 18.21
N LYS A 435 -12.87 11.38 18.82
CA LYS A 435 -12.40 12.46 19.72
C LYS A 435 -12.01 13.76 19.01
N LYS A 436 -11.96 13.78 17.68
CA LYS A 436 -11.57 14.93 16.83
C LYS A 436 -10.17 15.51 17.11
N ASP A 437 -9.29 14.69 17.70
CA ASP A 437 -7.91 15.01 18.10
C ASP A 437 -6.86 14.61 17.05
N VAL A 438 -7.14 13.59 16.23
CA VAL A 438 -6.24 13.08 15.19
C VAL A 438 -6.97 12.94 13.86
N ILE A 439 -6.44 13.58 12.82
CA ILE A 439 -6.78 13.26 11.43
C ILE A 439 -5.79 12.22 10.93
N MET A 440 -6.28 11.05 10.56
CA MET A 440 -5.50 10.02 9.86
C MET A 440 -5.51 10.31 8.36
N LEU A 441 -4.34 10.32 7.72
CA LEU A 441 -4.20 10.41 6.27
C LEU A 441 -3.39 9.22 5.77
N GLY A 442 -3.97 8.43 4.87
CA GLY A 442 -3.29 7.31 4.21
C GLY A 442 -2.25 7.79 3.20
N ALA A 443 -1.09 7.11 3.14
CA ALA A 443 0.04 7.46 2.30
C ALA A 443 0.57 6.22 1.55
N VAL A 444 -0.24 5.72 0.60
CA VAL A 444 -0.08 4.41 -0.05
C VAL A 444 1.24 4.21 -0.80
N GLY A 445 1.82 5.26 -1.38
CA GLY A 445 3.05 5.16 -2.18
C GLY A 445 4.33 5.44 -1.38
N ALA A 446 4.23 5.58 -0.05
CA ALA A 446 5.39 5.72 0.82
C ALA A 446 6.23 4.42 0.84
N TYR A 447 7.53 4.57 1.07
CA TYR A 447 8.50 3.47 1.24
C TYR A 447 8.41 2.41 0.13
N GLY A 448 8.41 2.87 -1.13
CA GLY A 448 8.27 2.01 -2.31
C GLY A 448 6.93 1.30 -2.37
N TRP A 449 5.81 2.00 -2.18
CA TRP A 449 4.46 1.41 -2.16
C TRP A 449 4.18 0.33 -1.10
N SER A 450 5.07 0.10 -0.12
CA SER A 450 4.67 -0.57 1.12
C SER A 450 3.60 0.24 1.86
N GLY A 451 3.67 1.58 1.78
CA GLY A 451 2.70 2.52 2.34
C GLY A 451 2.93 2.86 3.81
N THR A 452 2.26 3.91 4.28
CA THR A 452 2.25 4.31 5.70
C THR A 452 0.99 5.12 6.02
N VAL A 453 0.83 5.54 7.28
CA VAL A 453 -0.21 6.46 7.73
C VAL A 453 0.44 7.70 8.34
N VAL A 454 -0.15 8.86 8.08
CA VAL A 454 0.19 10.14 8.72
C VAL A 454 -0.88 10.46 9.75
N HIS A 455 -0.47 10.72 10.99
CA HIS A 455 -1.35 11.23 12.04
C HIS A 455 -1.15 12.74 12.16
N HIS A 456 -2.19 13.53 11.96
CA HIS A 456 -2.15 14.98 12.07
C HIS A 456 -2.89 15.44 13.33
N THR A 457 -2.15 15.98 14.29
CA THR A 457 -2.63 16.34 15.63
C THR A 457 -2.25 17.78 15.94
N ALA A 458 -3.24 18.62 16.30
CA ALA A 458 -3.04 20.03 16.66
C ALA A 458 -2.12 20.82 15.70
N GLY A 459 -2.32 20.67 14.39
CA GLY A 459 -1.53 21.34 13.35
C GLY A 459 -0.20 20.68 12.99
N LYS A 460 0.20 19.59 13.66
CA LYS A 460 1.48 18.90 13.43
C LYS A 460 1.26 17.53 12.77
N PRO A 461 1.79 17.30 11.55
CA PRO A 461 1.81 15.96 10.97
C PRO A 461 2.92 15.11 11.59
N HIS A 462 2.60 13.87 11.93
CA HIS A 462 3.52 12.82 12.33
C HIS A 462 3.43 11.67 11.32
N ILE A 463 4.57 11.30 10.73
CA ILE A 463 4.66 10.26 9.68
C ILE A 463 5.43 9.08 10.27
N PHE A 464 4.82 7.88 10.27
CA PHE A 464 5.50 6.68 10.74
C PHE A 464 6.56 6.21 9.71
N LEU A 465 7.74 5.85 10.20
CA LEU A 465 8.90 5.39 9.43
C LEU A 465 8.68 4.00 8.80
N LYS A 466 9.41 3.63 7.75
CA LYS A 466 9.31 2.33 7.03
C LYS A 466 9.21 1.13 7.98
N ASN A 467 10.13 1.06 8.95
CA ASN A 467 10.27 -0.04 9.89
C ASN A 467 9.11 -0.21 10.89
N ALA A 468 8.16 0.75 10.94
CA ALA A 468 7.04 0.72 11.86
C ALA A 468 6.01 -0.38 11.57
N PHE A 469 5.81 -0.73 10.28
CA PHE A 469 4.85 -1.76 9.83
C PHE A 469 5.52 -2.90 9.04
N GLU A 470 6.79 -2.76 8.66
CA GLU A 470 7.59 -3.69 7.86
C GLU A 470 7.48 -5.16 8.33
N LYS A 471 7.61 -5.41 9.64
CA LYS A 471 7.49 -6.75 10.24
C LYS A 471 6.09 -7.37 10.17
N THR A 472 5.05 -6.55 10.06
CA THR A 472 3.64 -7.00 10.07
C THR A 472 3.11 -7.26 8.67
N LEU A 473 3.60 -6.50 7.68
CA LEU A 473 3.23 -6.65 6.27
C LEU A 473 3.89 -7.87 5.59
N ASP A 474 5.05 -8.34 6.09
CA ASP A 474 5.82 -9.46 5.50
C ASP A 474 6.14 -9.22 4.00
N ASP A 475 6.35 -7.95 3.66
CA ASP A 475 6.36 -7.45 2.28
C ASP A 475 7.74 -7.59 1.63
N ARG A 476 7.99 -8.74 1.01
CA ARG A 476 9.24 -9.01 0.28
C ARG A 476 9.41 -8.21 -1.01
N ASN A 477 8.33 -7.60 -1.53
CA ASN A 477 8.29 -7.01 -2.87
C ASN A 477 8.06 -5.48 -2.87
N HIS A 478 7.84 -4.86 -1.71
CA HIS A 478 7.52 -3.44 -1.55
C HIS A 478 6.33 -3.01 -2.44
N SER A 479 5.12 -3.35 -2.00
CA SER A 479 3.89 -3.08 -2.78
C SER A 479 2.57 -3.20 -2.00
N SER A 480 2.59 -3.31 -0.67
CA SER A 480 1.41 -3.58 0.16
C SER A 480 0.28 -2.53 0.11
N LEU A 481 0.58 -1.28 -0.24
CA LEU A 481 -0.33 -0.13 -0.22
C LEU A 481 -0.98 0.14 1.15
N LEU A 482 -0.20 0.07 2.25
CA LEU A 482 -0.71 0.43 3.58
C LEU A 482 -1.20 1.88 3.61
N GLY A 483 -2.40 2.08 4.17
CA GLY A 483 -3.09 3.37 4.14
C GLY A 483 -4.01 3.55 2.93
N TYR A 484 -4.31 2.49 2.17
CA TYR A 484 -5.31 2.57 1.09
C TYR A 484 -6.68 2.98 1.62
N SER A 485 -7.02 2.48 2.81
CA SER A 485 -8.13 2.94 3.64
C SER A 485 -7.66 3.09 5.09
N VAL A 486 -8.17 4.09 5.81
CA VAL A 486 -7.88 4.32 7.23
C VAL A 486 -9.19 4.57 7.98
N THR A 487 -9.26 4.12 9.24
CA THR A 487 -10.35 4.44 10.18
C THR A 487 -9.85 4.33 11.62
N SER A 488 -10.61 4.82 12.58
CA SER A 488 -10.51 4.40 13.98
C SER A 488 -11.66 3.47 14.39
N VAL A 489 -11.50 2.77 15.50
CA VAL A 489 -12.51 1.97 16.21
C VAL A 489 -12.36 2.22 17.72
N SER A 490 -13.44 2.19 18.49
CA SER A 490 -13.40 2.41 19.94
C SER A 490 -13.98 1.24 20.72
N ASP A 491 -13.37 0.90 21.88
CA ASP A 491 -13.94 -0.01 22.88
C ASP A 491 -14.62 0.73 24.05
N GLY A 492 -14.93 2.02 23.87
CA GLY A 492 -15.46 2.92 24.89
C GLY A 492 -14.39 3.45 25.86
N SER A 493 -13.41 2.63 26.23
CA SER A 493 -12.27 3.05 27.08
C SER A 493 -11.15 3.70 26.26
N SER A 494 -10.90 3.13 25.08
CA SER A 494 -9.75 3.36 24.22
C SER A 494 -10.21 3.58 22.79
N GLU A 495 -9.39 4.30 22.01
CA GLU A 495 -9.57 4.43 20.56
C GLU A 495 -8.34 3.83 19.89
N PHE A 496 -8.57 2.94 18.93
CA PHE A 496 -7.56 2.21 18.18
C PHE A 496 -7.61 2.63 16.71
N TYR A 497 -6.45 2.63 16.08
CA TYR A 497 -6.27 3.03 14.69
C TYR A 497 -6.25 1.79 13.80
N VAL A 498 -6.90 1.87 12.65
CA VAL A 498 -7.01 0.77 11.69
C VAL A 498 -6.55 1.25 10.32
N ALA A 499 -5.69 0.47 9.66
CA ALA A 499 -5.19 0.75 8.33
C ALA A 499 -5.29 -0.49 7.43
N GLY A 500 -5.75 -0.27 6.20
CA GLY A 500 -5.86 -1.28 5.15
C GLY A 500 -4.65 -1.27 4.22
N ALA A 501 -4.22 -2.47 3.82
CA ALA A 501 -3.10 -2.73 2.92
C ALA A 501 -3.51 -3.81 1.88
N PRO A 502 -4.33 -3.46 0.87
CA PRO A 502 -5.04 -4.43 0.03
C PRO A 502 -4.16 -5.20 -0.96
N ARG A 503 -2.86 -4.90 -1.03
CA ARG A 503 -1.87 -5.68 -1.80
C ARG A 503 -0.89 -6.46 -0.93
N ALA A 504 -0.97 -6.36 0.40
CA ALA A 504 -0.08 -7.11 1.32
C ALA A 504 -0.15 -8.62 1.03
N VAL A 505 1.01 -9.22 0.78
CA VAL A 505 1.20 -10.63 0.37
C VAL A 505 0.25 -11.05 -0.80
N HIS A 506 -0.14 -10.10 -1.65
CA HIS A 506 -1.14 -10.22 -2.73
C HIS A 506 -2.55 -10.70 -2.32
N ARG A 507 -2.83 -10.92 -1.03
CA ARG A 507 -4.17 -11.25 -0.50
C ARG A 507 -4.91 -10.04 0.07
N GLY A 508 -4.16 -9.04 0.53
CA GLY A 508 -4.69 -7.91 1.29
C GLY A 508 -4.68 -8.18 2.79
N GLN A 509 -4.56 -7.11 3.57
CA GLN A 509 -4.40 -7.17 5.03
C GLN A 509 -5.00 -5.93 5.70
N VAL A 510 -5.48 -6.10 6.92
CA VAL A 510 -5.93 -5.03 7.82
C VAL A 510 -5.07 -5.07 9.08
N ILE A 511 -4.62 -3.91 9.56
CA ILE A 511 -3.76 -3.77 10.74
C ILE A 511 -4.46 -2.87 11.75
N VAL A 512 -4.59 -3.34 13.00
CA VAL A 512 -5.05 -2.53 14.15
C VAL A 512 -3.86 -2.19 15.02
N TYR A 513 -3.72 -0.90 15.40
CA TYR A 513 -2.63 -0.40 16.20
C TYR A 513 -3.07 0.71 17.17
N SER A 514 -2.32 0.88 18.26
CA SER A 514 -2.35 2.09 19.09
C SER A 514 -1.08 2.92 18.84
N VAL A 515 -0.97 4.11 19.43
CA VAL A 515 0.24 4.94 19.39
C VAL A 515 0.74 5.13 20.82
N ASN A 516 2.03 4.85 21.05
CA ASN A 516 2.63 4.95 22.39
C ASN A 516 3.08 6.40 22.72
N SER A 517 3.55 6.61 23.95
CA SER A 517 4.05 7.91 24.44
C SER A 517 5.31 8.44 23.73
N GLN A 518 5.89 7.67 22.82
CA GLN A 518 7.03 8.04 21.97
C GLN A 518 6.59 8.32 20.52
N ASN A 519 5.28 8.40 20.28
CA ASN A 519 4.63 8.49 18.97
C ASN A 519 4.99 7.35 18.00
N GLN A 520 5.26 6.14 18.50
CA GLN A 520 5.44 4.95 17.66
C GLN A 520 4.18 4.08 17.67
N PRO A 521 3.81 3.44 16.53
CA PRO A 521 2.65 2.57 16.49
C PRO A 521 2.96 1.24 17.15
N VAL A 522 2.05 0.75 17.98
CA VAL A 522 2.10 -0.56 18.61
C VAL A 522 1.01 -1.41 17.98
N ILE A 523 1.41 -2.44 17.23
CA ILE A 523 0.49 -3.33 16.53
C ILE A 523 -0.21 -4.21 17.56
N ILE A 524 -1.55 -4.26 17.50
CA ILE A 524 -2.40 -5.00 18.44
C ILE A 524 -2.89 -6.30 17.80
N ASP A 525 -3.39 -6.21 16.57
CA ASP A 525 -3.91 -7.34 15.81
C ASP A 525 -3.77 -7.08 14.30
N SER A 526 -3.78 -8.14 13.49
CA SER A 526 -3.82 -8.01 12.05
C SER A 526 -4.46 -9.20 11.37
N GLN A 527 -5.35 -8.92 10.42
CA GLN A 527 -6.18 -9.87 9.71
C GLN A 527 -5.77 -9.89 8.23
N LYS A 528 -5.59 -11.07 7.63
CA LYS A 528 -5.20 -11.25 6.22
C LYS A 528 -6.39 -11.79 5.43
N GLY A 529 -6.53 -11.37 4.17
CA GLY A 529 -7.61 -11.85 3.29
C GLY A 529 -7.43 -13.32 2.89
N ASP A 530 -8.53 -14.03 2.69
CA ASP A 530 -8.52 -15.46 2.31
C ASP A 530 -7.85 -15.67 0.95
N GLN A 531 -8.19 -14.82 -0.02
CA GLN A 531 -8.00 -15.05 -1.46
C GLN A 531 -7.04 -14.02 -2.09
N ILE A 532 -6.09 -14.52 -2.89
CA ILE A 532 -5.16 -13.71 -3.68
C ILE A 532 -5.95 -12.87 -4.70
N GLY A 533 -5.59 -11.60 -4.84
CA GLY A 533 -6.24 -10.66 -5.77
C GLY A 533 -7.54 -10.03 -5.25
N SER A 534 -8.13 -10.54 -4.16
CA SER A 534 -9.45 -10.10 -3.65
C SER A 534 -9.52 -8.63 -3.19
N TYR A 535 -8.35 -8.01 -2.98
CA TYR A 535 -8.21 -6.61 -2.57
C TYR A 535 -8.82 -6.33 -1.18
N PHE A 536 -8.76 -7.33 -0.28
CA PHE A 536 -9.24 -7.26 1.10
C PHE A 536 -8.56 -6.15 1.90
N GLY A 537 -9.34 -5.33 2.60
CA GLY A 537 -8.81 -4.16 3.31
C GLY A 537 -8.57 -2.95 2.42
N SER A 538 -9.33 -2.82 1.32
CA SER A 538 -9.39 -1.60 0.50
C SER A 538 -10.52 -0.65 0.89
N VAL A 539 -11.49 -1.14 1.67
CA VAL A 539 -12.57 -0.35 2.28
C VAL A 539 -12.72 -0.82 3.73
N LEU A 540 -12.85 0.14 4.65
CA LEU A 540 -13.05 -0.07 6.08
C LEU A 540 -14.22 0.79 6.54
N CYS A 541 -15.20 0.21 7.22
CA CYS A 541 -16.33 0.93 7.79
C CYS A 541 -16.55 0.48 9.24
N PRO A 542 -16.24 1.31 10.26
CA PRO A 542 -16.67 1.05 11.62
C PRO A 542 -18.18 1.28 11.75
N VAL A 543 -18.84 0.50 12.59
CA VAL A 543 -20.25 0.66 12.94
C VAL A 543 -20.43 0.44 14.44
N ASP A 544 -20.98 1.45 15.10
CA ASP A 544 -21.62 1.39 16.40
C ASP A 544 -23.09 1.08 16.13
N VAL A 545 -23.56 -0.15 16.40
CA VAL A 545 -24.87 -0.59 15.91
C VAL A 545 -25.99 -0.14 16.84
N ASN A 546 -25.79 -0.10 18.15
CA ASN A 546 -26.80 0.37 19.12
C ASN A 546 -26.58 1.80 19.63
N ALA A 547 -25.76 2.60 18.94
CA ALA A 547 -25.47 3.99 19.24
C ALA A 547 -24.98 4.26 20.68
N ASP A 548 -24.19 3.33 21.26
CA ASP A 548 -23.67 3.46 22.63
C ASP A 548 -22.28 4.10 22.75
N GLY A 549 -21.68 4.48 21.61
CA GLY A 549 -20.35 5.08 21.50
C GLY A 549 -19.23 4.05 21.31
N VAL A 550 -19.53 2.75 21.37
CA VAL A 550 -18.58 1.65 21.15
C VAL A 550 -18.70 1.14 19.71
N THR A 551 -17.57 0.84 19.06
CA THR A 551 -17.61 0.18 17.75
C THR A 551 -17.87 -1.31 17.92
N ASP A 552 -19.08 -1.75 17.61
CA ASP A 552 -19.44 -3.18 17.61
C ASP A 552 -18.74 -3.94 16.49
N LEU A 553 -18.78 -3.36 15.29
CA LEU A 553 -18.34 -4.01 14.06
C LEU A 553 -17.39 -3.15 13.25
N LEU A 554 -16.40 -3.80 12.65
CA LEU A 554 -15.62 -3.30 11.53
C LEU A 554 -15.99 -4.13 10.31
N LEU A 555 -16.62 -3.49 9.32
CA LEU A 555 -16.84 -4.10 8.01
C LEU A 555 -15.62 -3.85 7.12
N VAL A 556 -15.16 -4.91 6.44
CA VAL A 556 -13.99 -4.89 5.57
C VAL A 556 -14.39 -5.32 4.16
N GLY A 557 -14.14 -4.43 3.18
CA GLY A 557 -14.37 -4.71 1.77
C GLY A 557 -13.24 -5.52 1.12
N ALA A 558 -13.61 -6.49 0.29
CA ALA A 558 -12.77 -7.20 -0.66
C ALA A 558 -13.43 -7.16 -2.06
N PRO A 559 -13.39 -6.01 -2.76
CA PRO A 559 -14.23 -5.78 -3.94
C PRO A 559 -13.86 -6.61 -5.15
N MET A 560 -12.64 -7.16 -5.20
CA MET A 560 -12.18 -8.04 -6.28
C MET A 560 -12.25 -9.52 -5.89
N TYR A 561 -12.93 -9.85 -4.78
CA TYR A 561 -13.18 -11.25 -4.41
C TYR A 561 -13.91 -11.98 -5.54
N MET A 562 -13.35 -13.12 -5.92
CA MET A 562 -13.81 -13.95 -7.01
C MET A 562 -14.63 -15.14 -6.48
N SER A 563 -15.81 -15.35 -7.06
CA SER A 563 -16.69 -16.49 -6.74
C SER A 563 -16.10 -17.83 -7.19
N GLU A 564 -16.71 -18.94 -6.75
CA GLU A 564 -16.42 -20.29 -7.27
C GLU A 564 -16.59 -20.34 -8.80
N GLU A 565 -17.58 -19.60 -9.31
CA GLU A 565 -17.90 -19.42 -10.73
C GLU A 565 -17.02 -18.36 -11.44
N LYS A 566 -15.87 -18.01 -10.84
CA LYS A 566 -14.80 -17.16 -11.39
C LYS A 566 -15.21 -15.74 -11.80
N SER A 567 -16.28 -15.22 -11.22
CA SER A 567 -16.75 -13.84 -11.43
C SER A 567 -16.29 -12.93 -10.29
N GLU A 568 -15.93 -11.68 -10.59
CA GLU A 568 -15.57 -10.65 -9.60
C GLU A 568 -16.81 -10.13 -8.84
N THR A 569 -17.44 -11.00 -8.04
CA THR A 569 -18.63 -10.63 -7.27
C THR A 569 -18.33 -9.56 -6.24
N GLY A 570 -17.12 -9.57 -5.67
CA GLY A 570 -16.80 -8.85 -4.45
C GLY A 570 -17.37 -9.52 -3.20
N ARG A 571 -16.94 -9.04 -2.02
CA ARG A 571 -17.32 -9.57 -0.70
C ARG A 571 -17.14 -8.49 0.38
N VAL A 572 -17.96 -8.54 1.42
CA VAL A 572 -17.80 -7.74 2.64
C VAL A 572 -17.79 -8.66 3.86
N TYR A 573 -16.74 -8.54 4.67
CA TYR A 573 -16.51 -9.31 5.90
C TYR A 573 -16.93 -8.49 7.12
N LEU A 574 -17.44 -9.14 8.17
CA LEU A 574 -17.77 -8.54 9.46
C LEU A 574 -16.77 -9.01 10.52
N PHE A 575 -16.18 -8.08 11.27
CA PHE A 575 -15.34 -8.36 12.43
C PHE A 575 -15.88 -7.64 13.66
N THR A 576 -16.07 -8.34 14.78
CA THR A 576 -16.25 -7.68 16.08
C THR A 576 -14.92 -7.20 16.64
N ILE A 577 -14.92 -6.08 17.36
CA ILE A 577 -13.73 -5.55 18.02
C ILE A 577 -13.79 -5.86 19.52
N THR A 578 -12.67 -6.25 20.13
CA THR A 578 -12.53 -6.27 21.59
C THR A 578 -11.09 -5.89 21.96
N LYS A 579 -10.90 -4.74 22.62
CA LYS A 579 -9.57 -4.19 22.97
C LYS A 579 -8.59 -4.10 21.78
N GLY A 580 -9.13 -3.76 20.61
CA GLY A 580 -8.38 -3.68 19.35
C GLY A 580 -8.10 -5.03 18.67
N ILE A 581 -8.47 -6.17 19.26
CA ILE A 581 -8.43 -7.48 18.61
C ILE A 581 -9.67 -7.64 17.73
N LEU A 582 -9.50 -8.11 16.50
CA LEU A 582 -10.59 -8.40 15.58
C LEU A 582 -11.01 -9.87 15.68
N SER A 583 -12.30 -10.15 15.52
CA SER A 583 -12.84 -11.53 15.48
C SER A 583 -13.91 -11.66 14.41
N HIS A 584 -13.68 -12.55 13.44
CA HIS A 584 -14.52 -12.70 12.25
C HIS A 584 -15.90 -13.31 12.57
N GLN A 585 -16.97 -12.70 12.06
CA GLN A 585 -18.37 -13.12 12.26
C GLN A 585 -19.06 -13.60 10.97
N GLY A 586 -18.31 -13.75 9.88
CA GLY A 586 -18.81 -14.08 8.54
C GLY A 586 -18.93 -12.87 7.63
N VAL A 587 -19.77 -13.00 6.60
CA VAL A 587 -19.92 -12.05 5.49
C VAL A 587 -21.37 -11.58 5.32
N LEU A 588 -21.57 -10.48 4.61
CA LEU A 588 -22.89 -10.06 4.11
C LEU A 588 -23.29 -10.86 2.84
N GLU A 589 -24.59 -11.07 2.63
CA GLU A 589 -25.15 -11.67 1.43
C GLU A 589 -25.18 -10.63 0.30
N GLY A 590 -24.51 -10.92 -0.82
CA GLY A 590 -24.26 -9.97 -1.90
C GLY A 590 -24.99 -10.29 -3.23
N PRO A 591 -24.43 -9.87 -4.37
CA PRO A 591 -24.89 -10.20 -5.73
C PRO A 591 -24.79 -11.69 -6.07
N SER A 592 -25.34 -12.05 -7.24
CA SER A 592 -25.27 -13.42 -7.75
C SER A 592 -23.83 -13.87 -7.96
N ALA A 593 -23.54 -15.16 -7.74
CA ALA A 593 -22.22 -15.75 -7.95
C ALA A 593 -21.69 -15.60 -9.40
N LEU A 594 -22.58 -15.31 -10.35
CA LEU A 594 -22.32 -15.13 -11.78
C LEU A 594 -22.13 -13.66 -12.21
N GLU A 595 -22.27 -12.70 -11.29
CA GLU A 595 -22.19 -11.26 -11.62
C GLU A 595 -20.82 -10.68 -11.25
N ASN A 596 -20.16 -10.04 -12.23
CA ASN A 596 -18.97 -9.23 -11.99
C ASN A 596 -19.37 -7.88 -11.38
N ALA A 597 -19.78 -7.90 -10.11
CA ALA A 597 -20.48 -6.79 -9.45
C ALA A 597 -19.56 -5.86 -8.64
N ARG A 598 -18.42 -6.37 -8.15
CA ARG A 598 -17.51 -5.72 -7.19
C ARG A 598 -18.21 -5.15 -5.95
N PHE A 599 -19.08 -5.96 -5.34
CA PHE A 599 -19.72 -5.69 -4.06
C PHE A 599 -18.69 -5.39 -2.96
N GLY A 600 -18.93 -4.32 -2.20
CA GLY A 600 -17.99 -3.82 -1.19
C GLY A 600 -17.03 -2.74 -1.70
N THR A 601 -17.15 -2.27 -2.95
CA THR A 601 -16.34 -1.14 -3.48
C THR A 601 -16.54 0.15 -2.69
N ALA A 602 -17.72 0.32 -2.08
CA ALA A 602 -18.00 1.36 -1.11
C ALA A 602 -18.87 0.77 0.01
N ILE A 603 -18.67 1.24 1.24
CA ILE A 603 -19.46 0.87 2.42
C ILE A 603 -19.64 2.15 3.25
N THR A 604 -20.86 2.43 3.73
CA THR A 604 -21.13 3.52 4.67
C THR A 604 -22.10 3.07 5.76
N ALA A 605 -21.93 3.62 6.97
CA ALA A 605 -22.87 3.50 8.06
C ALA A 605 -23.93 4.60 7.95
N VAL A 606 -25.18 4.25 8.21
CA VAL A 606 -26.32 5.18 8.32
C VAL A 606 -26.73 5.24 9.79
N PRO A 607 -26.97 6.42 10.39
CA PRO A 607 -27.27 6.53 11.82
C PRO A 607 -28.45 5.68 12.29
N ASP A 608 -29.54 5.69 11.53
CA ASP A 608 -30.72 4.81 11.63
C ASP A 608 -31.62 5.11 10.43
N LEU A 609 -31.71 4.21 9.43
CA LEU A 609 -32.47 4.48 8.19
C LEU A 609 -33.95 4.09 8.34
N ASN A 610 -34.26 3.18 9.27
CA ASN A 610 -35.58 2.56 9.41
C ASN A 610 -36.35 3.00 10.68
N LEU A 611 -35.67 3.73 11.57
CA LEU A 611 -36.07 4.23 12.89
C LEU A 611 -36.41 3.13 13.91
N ASP A 612 -35.59 2.08 13.99
CA ASP A 612 -35.65 1.04 15.05
C ASP A 612 -34.63 1.21 16.19
N ASN A 613 -33.86 2.30 16.19
CA ASN A 613 -32.76 2.66 17.09
C ASN A 613 -31.46 1.86 16.86
N PHE A 614 -31.25 1.31 15.66
CA PHE A 614 -29.98 0.70 15.27
C PHE A 614 -29.36 1.35 14.01
N SER A 615 -28.03 1.44 13.98
CA SER A 615 -27.30 1.91 12.80
C SER A 615 -27.35 0.87 11.68
N ASP A 616 -27.73 1.35 10.49
CA ASP A 616 -27.86 0.55 9.27
C ASP A 616 -26.60 0.68 8.39
N VAL A 617 -26.46 -0.17 7.37
CA VAL A 617 -25.29 -0.16 6.46
C VAL A 617 -25.71 -0.18 5.00
N VAL A 618 -25.07 0.65 4.18
CA VAL A 618 -25.22 0.66 2.71
C VAL A 618 -23.92 0.20 2.06
N VAL A 619 -24.02 -0.75 1.12
CA VAL A 619 -22.89 -1.31 0.36
C VAL A 619 -23.08 -1.09 -1.14
N GLY A 620 -22.01 -0.66 -1.82
CA GLY A 620 -21.98 -0.43 -3.26
C GLY A 620 -21.44 -1.63 -4.07
N ALA A 621 -22.08 -1.90 -5.20
CA ALA A 621 -21.71 -2.90 -6.20
C ALA A 621 -21.71 -2.25 -7.62
N PRO A 622 -20.71 -1.40 -7.93
CA PRO A 622 -20.78 -0.52 -9.11
C PRO A 622 -20.62 -1.22 -10.46
N LEU A 623 -20.11 -2.44 -10.53
CA LEU A 623 -19.99 -3.17 -11.81
C LEU A 623 -21.22 -4.03 -12.14
N GLU A 624 -22.18 -4.14 -11.20
CA GLU A 624 -23.38 -4.95 -11.38
C GLU A 624 -24.27 -4.45 -12.54
N GLY A 625 -25.11 -5.33 -13.11
CA GLY A 625 -25.96 -4.99 -14.25
C GLY A 625 -25.16 -4.54 -15.48
N ASN A 626 -24.03 -5.21 -15.76
CA ASN A 626 -23.06 -4.83 -16.80
C ASN A 626 -22.56 -3.38 -16.67
N GLY A 627 -22.15 -2.98 -15.47
CA GLY A 627 -21.60 -1.65 -15.18
C GLY A 627 -22.63 -0.54 -15.01
N GLN A 628 -23.91 -0.87 -14.86
CA GLN A 628 -24.94 0.10 -14.43
C GLN A 628 -24.74 0.45 -12.95
N GLY A 629 -24.48 -0.58 -12.13
CA GLY A 629 -24.18 -0.49 -10.71
C GLY A 629 -25.42 -0.58 -9.82
N ALA A 630 -25.21 -1.02 -8.59
CA ALA A 630 -26.23 -1.20 -7.57
C ALA A 630 -25.77 -0.72 -6.19
N ILE A 631 -26.73 -0.44 -5.31
CA ILE A 631 -26.50 -0.38 -3.86
C ILE A 631 -27.41 -1.37 -3.13
N TYR A 632 -26.92 -1.86 -2.00
CA TYR A 632 -27.59 -2.77 -1.09
C TYR A 632 -27.70 -2.11 0.28
N ILE A 633 -28.83 -2.30 0.96
CA ILE A 633 -29.11 -1.77 2.29
C ILE A 633 -29.30 -2.94 3.24
N TYR A 634 -28.67 -2.90 4.41
CA TYR A 634 -28.72 -3.92 5.45
C TYR A 634 -29.09 -3.25 6.78
N TYR A 635 -30.07 -3.80 7.49
CA TYR A 635 -30.49 -3.22 8.76
C TYR A 635 -29.71 -3.76 9.96
N GLY A 636 -29.64 -2.97 11.03
CA GLY A 636 -29.14 -3.39 12.33
C GLY A 636 -29.97 -4.48 13.02
N ASP A 637 -29.34 -5.14 13.99
CA ASP A 637 -29.98 -5.98 15.01
C ASP A 637 -29.07 -6.02 16.25
N LYS A 638 -29.37 -5.20 17.27
CA LYS A 638 -28.64 -5.13 18.55
C LYS A 638 -27.19 -4.63 18.36
N LYS A 639 -26.22 -5.56 18.32
CA LYS A 639 -24.78 -5.29 18.16
C LYS A 639 -24.22 -5.96 16.90
N THR A 640 -25.05 -6.19 15.89
CA THR A 640 -24.65 -6.78 14.61
C THR A 640 -25.56 -6.33 13.46
N ILE A 641 -25.16 -6.62 12.21
CA ILE A 641 -25.94 -6.29 11.00
C ILE A 641 -26.61 -7.56 10.45
N ARG A 642 -27.85 -7.43 9.96
CA ARG A 642 -28.56 -8.53 9.27
C ARG A 642 -27.82 -8.88 7.98
N LYS A 643 -27.47 -10.16 7.81
CA LYS A 643 -26.67 -10.62 6.65
C LYS A 643 -27.41 -10.50 5.32
N GLN A 644 -28.73 -10.66 5.32
CA GLN A 644 -29.61 -10.43 4.18
C GLN A 644 -29.93 -8.94 4.03
N SER A 645 -29.90 -8.41 2.80
CA SER A 645 -30.25 -7.01 2.53
C SER A 645 -31.75 -6.75 2.67
N SER A 646 -32.14 -5.65 3.32
CA SER A 646 -33.51 -5.15 3.38
C SER A 646 -33.98 -4.59 2.03
N GLN A 647 -33.08 -3.97 1.26
CA GLN A 647 -33.38 -3.39 -0.06
C GLN A 647 -32.17 -3.46 -0.99
N LYS A 648 -32.44 -3.65 -2.30
CA LYS A 648 -31.47 -3.52 -3.40
C LYS A 648 -31.98 -2.47 -4.41
N ILE A 649 -31.15 -1.48 -4.72
CA ILE A 649 -31.44 -0.41 -5.68
C ILE A 649 -30.47 -0.51 -6.86
N LEU A 650 -31.00 -0.87 -8.02
CA LEU A 650 -30.28 -0.90 -9.29
C LEU A 650 -30.26 0.50 -9.92
N GLY A 651 -29.09 0.98 -10.35
CA GLY A 651 -28.95 2.28 -11.02
C GLY A 651 -29.80 2.40 -12.28
N SER A 652 -30.08 1.29 -12.98
CA SER A 652 -30.96 1.25 -14.15
C SER A 652 -32.43 1.51 -13.86
N LYS A 653 -32.91 1.35 -12.62
CA LYS A 653 -34.25 1.81 -12.22
C LYS A 653 -34.34 3.33 -12.12
N LEU A 654 -33.22 4.00 -11.83
CA LEU A 654 -33.11 5.45 -11.68
C LEU A 654 -32.77 6.14 -13.01
N GLY A 655 -32.11 5.43 -13.94
CA GLY A 655 -31.96 5.86 -15.32
C GLY A 655 -31.00 4.99 -16.12
N SER A 656 -31.36 4.64 -17.36
CA SER A 656 -30.58 3.78 -18.26
C SER A 656 -29.18 4.30 -18.62
N VAL A 657 -28.91 5.59 -18.39
CA VAL A 657 -27.63 6.28 -18.64
C VAL A 657 -26.70 6.21 -17.42
N LEU A 658 -27.18 5.80 -16.23
CA LEU A 658 -26.32 5.66 -15.05
C LEU A 658 -25.34 4.50 -15.23
N ARG A 659 -24.09 4.77 -14.83
CA ARG A 659 -22.96 3.83 -14.88
C ARG A 659 -22.18 3.93 -13.58
N PHE A 660 -21.66 2.80 -13.10
CA PHE A 660 -20.90 2.71 -11.86
C PHE A 660 -21.64 3.29 -10.64
N PHE A 661 -22.97 3.23 -10.62
CA PHE A 661 -23.79 3.66 -9.48
C PHE A 661 -23.43 2.82 -8.23
N GLY A 662 -23.12 3.48 -7.11
CA GLY A 662 -22.57 2.82 -5.91
C GLY A 662 -21.04 2.79 -5.83
N ARG A 663 -20.32 3.55 -6.69
CA ARG A 663 -18.84 3.65 -6.62
C ARG A 663 -18.30 4.40 -5.40
N SER A 664 -19.15 5.15 -4.71
CA SER A 664 -18.88 5.91 -3.48
C SER A 664 -20.20 6.25 -2.82
N LEU A 665 -20.22 6.34 -1.49
CA LEU A 665 -21.43 6.52 -0.68
C LEU A 665 -21.15 7.51 0.46
N ASP A 666 -22.16 8.30 0.85
CA ASP A 666 -22.23 8.96 2.16
C ASP A 666 -23.69 9.03 2.62
N SER A 667 -23.91 9.07 3.94
CA SER A 667 -25.23 8.85 4.56
C SER A 667 -25.35 9.44 5.97
N ARG A 668 -24.63 10.55 6.22
CA ARG A 668 -24.41 11.07 7.59
C ARG A 668 -25.40 12.17 8.02
N VAL A 669 -26.27 12.61 7.13
CA VAL A 669 -27.10 13.82 7.31
C VAL A 669 -28.47 13.62 6.64
N ASP A 670 -29.54 14.01 7.32
CA ASP A 670 -30.85 14.29 6.72
C ASP A 670 -30.72 15.55 5.84
N MET A 671 -30.91 15.42 4.53
CA MET A 671 -30.71 16.52 3.58
C MET A 671 -32.02 17.15 3.09
N ASN A 672 -33.18 16.65 3.51
CA ASN A 672 -34.49 17.17 3.13
C ASN A 672 -35.29 17.79 4.31
N SER A 673 -34.80 17.58 5.55
CA SER A 673 -35.40 17.96 6.84
C SER A 673 -36.68 17.20 7.25
N ASP A 674 -36.83 15.94 6.84
CA ASP A 674 -37.95 15.05 7.21
C ASP A 674 -37.68 14.17 8.46
N SER A 675 -36.51 14.32 9.07
CA SER A 675 -35.97 13.56 10.23
C SER A 675 -35.49 12.14 9.96
N ILE A 676 -35.41 11.69 8.70
CA ILE A 676 -34.80 10.42 8.30
C ILE A 676 -33.44 10.69 7.61
N PRO A 677 -32.36 9.95 7.91
CA PRO A 677 -31.09 10.10 7.19
C PRO A 677 -31.24 9.76 5.70
N ASP A 678 -30.66 10.59 4.82
CA ASP A 678 -30.65 10.36 3.38
C ASP A 678 -29.41 9.59 2.91
N ILE A 679 -29.43 9.10 1.66
CA ILE A 679 -28.29 8.39 1.05
C ILE A 679 -27.80 9.14 -0.20
N SER A 680 -26.54 9.57 -0.19
CA SER A 680 -25.85 10.19 -1.32
C SER A 680 -25.00 9.15 -2.06
N VAL A 681 -25.27 8.93 -3.35
CA VAL A 681 -24.66 7.85 -4.15
C VAL A 681 -23.86 8.40 -5.33
N GLY A 682 -22.57 8.03 -5.41
CA GLY A 682 -21.72 8.34 -6.55
C GLY A 682 -21.96 7.42 -7.75
N ALA A 683 -21.91 8.00 -8.95
CA ALA A 683 -21.94 7.34 -10.26
C ALA A 683 -20.92 8.00 -11.21
N ALA A 684 -20.78 7.47 -12.43
CA ALA A 684 -19.90 8.04 -13.45
C ALA A 684 -20.36 9.45 -13.85
N GLY A 685 -19.60 10.48 -13.45
CA GLY A 685 -19.87 11.88 -13.76
C GLY A 685 -21.13 12.46 -13.10
N LYS A 686 -21.72 11.78 -12.11
CA LYS A 686 -22.93 12.21 -11.40
C LYS A 686 -22.90 11.82 -9.92
N ALA A 687 -23.50 12.65 -9.08
CA ALA A 687 -24.02 12.23 -7.79
C ALA A 687 -25.54 12.05 -7.90
N VAL A 688 -26.09 11.10 -7.14
CA VAL A 688 -27.53 10.81 -7.07
C VAL A 688 -27.92 10.86 -5.60
N GLN A 689 -28.75 11.83 -5.24
CA GLN A 689 -29.37 11.87 -3.91
C GLN A 689 -30.58 10.93 -3.92
N LEU A 690 -30.68 10.07 -2.90
CA LEU A 690 -31.85 9.27 -2.60
C LEU A 690 -32.47 9.82 -1.33
N TRP A 691 -33.73 10.26 -1.43
CA TRP A 691 -34.52 10.63 -0.25
C TRP A 691 -35.09 9.39 0.40
N SER A 692 -34.97 9.33 1.72
CA SER A 692 -35.55 8.26 2.53
C SER A 692 -37.08 8.38 2.63
N ARG A 693 -37.74 7.33 3.10
CA ARG A 693 -39.19 7.25 3.27
C ARG A 693 -39.53 6.52 4.56
N GLY A 694 -40.47 7.07 5.32
CA GLY A 694 -40.91 6.44 6.56
C GLY A 694 -41.45 5.02 6.36
N VAL A 695 -41.28 4.19 7.40
CA VAL A 695 -41.58 2.76 7.38
C VAL A 695 -42.92 2.47 8.05
N ALA A 696 -43.74 1.64 7.40
CA ALA A 696 -45.01 1.13 7.88
C ALA A 696 -44.91 -0.36 8.23
N ALA A 697 -45.04 -0.67 9.52
CA ALA A 697 -45.14 -2.02 10.06
C ALA A 697 -46.62 -2.43 10.14
N VAL A 698 -47.13 -3.08 9.09
CA VAL A 698 -48.53 -3.51 8.98
C VAL A 698 -48.72 -4.89 9.61
N THR A 699 -49.66 -4.98 10.56
CA THR A 699 -50.12 -6.22 11.18
C THR A 699 -51.54 -6.54 10.74
N THR A 700 -51.82 -7.84 10.50
CA THR A 700 -53.13 -8.35 10.09
C THR A 700 -53.73 -9.28 11.14
N THR A 701 -55.03 -9.15 11.39
CA THR A 701 -55.84 -10.04 12.23
C THR A 701 -57.06 -10.51 11.44
N VAL A 702 -57.58 -11.70 11.75
CA VAL A 702 -58.81 -12.24 11.14
C VAL A 702 -59.68 -12.87 12.21
N SER A 703 -60.99 -12.65 12.16
CA SER A 703 -61.99 -13.37 12.94
C SER A 703 -63.08 -13.97 12.06
N PHE A 704 -63.70 -15.05 12.53
CA PHE A 704 -64.64 -15.86 11.78
C PHE A 704 -65.99 -15.95 12.50
N ASN A 705 -67.09 -15.77 11.77
CA ASN A 705 -68.44 -15.91 12.32
C ASN A 705 -69.31 -16.77 11.38
N PRO A 706 -69.73 -17.99 11.79
CA PRO A 706 -69.31 -18.70 13.01
C PRO A 706 -67.83 -19.09 12.98
N GLU A 707 -67.23 -19.33 14.15
CA GLU A 707 -65.82 -19.74 14.29
C GLU A 707 -65.53 -21.15 13.72
N LYS A 708 -66.57 -21.98 13.53
CA LYS A 708 -66.47 -23.36 13.06
C LYS A 708 -67.48 -23.65 11.94
N ILE A 709 -67.08 -24.42 10.94
CA ILE A 709 -67.94 -24.86 9.84
C ILE A 709 -68.76 -26.07 10.30
N SER A 710 -70.08 -25.91 10.39
CA SER A 710 -70.98 -27.06 10.52
C SER A 710 -71.15 -27.75 9.16
N ILE A 711 -71.00 -29.07 9.14
CA ILE A 711 -71.28 -29.92 7.97
C ILE A 711 -72.80 -30.16 7.83
N LEU A 712 -73.50 -30.17 8.97
CA LEU A 712 -74.93 -30.46 9.08
C LEU A 712 -75.80 -29.23 8.83
N SER A 713 -75.39 -28.06 9.35
CA SER A 713 -76.08 -26.79 9.13
C SER A 713 -75.50 -26.07 7.92
N LYS A 714 -76.31 -25.92 6.87
CA LYS A 714 -75.97 -25.25 5.59
C LYS A 714 -76.79 -23.95 5.44
N PRO A 715 -76.51 -22.87 6.20
CA PRO A 715 -77.41 -21.71 6.31
C PRO A 715 -77.42 -20.75 5.11
N CYS A 716 -76.46 -20.81 4.19
CA CYS A 716 -76.41 -19.91 3.03
C CYS A 716 -76.93 -20.58 1.75
N MET A 717 -77.52 -19.78 0.86
CA MET A 717 -77.67 -20.16 -0.55
C MET A 717 -76.50 -19.61 -1.38
N PHE A 718 -75.85 -20.47 -2.16
CA PHE A 718 -74.86 -20.09 -3.16
C PHE A 718 -75.09 -20.88 -4.45
N GLY A 719 -75.08 -20.22 -5.61
CA GLY A 719 -75.29 -20.89 -6.92
C GLY A 719 -76.59 -21.71 -7.03
N GLY A 720 -77.62 -21.37 -6.26
CA GLY A 720 -78.88 -22.12 -6.18
C GLY A 720 -78.85 -23.37 -5.30
N ARG A 721 -77.79 -23.60 -4.51
CA ARG A 721 -77.66 -24.71 -3.55
C ARG A 721 -77.53 -24.17 -2.12
N MET A 722 -78.03 -24.93 -1.15
CA MET A 722 -77.74 -24.69 0.27
C MET A 722 -76.31 -25.15 0.58
N VAL A 723 -75.51 -24.29 1.20
CA VAL A 723 -74.10 -24.52 1.55
C VAL A 723 -73.79 -23.99 2.95
N SER A 724 -72.74 -24.54 3.57
CA SER A 724 -72.17 -23.96 4.79
C SER A 724 -71.37 -22.71 4.44
N CYS A 725 -71.40 -21.69 5.29
CA CYS A 725 -70.75 -20.41 5.05
C CYS A 725 -70.24 -19.80 6.35
N VAL A 726 -69.21 -18.96 6.21
CA VAL A 726 -68.55 -18.23 7.32
C VAL A 726 -68.25 -16.82 6.85
N LEU A 727 -68.53 -15.82 7.68
CA LEU A 727 -68.09 -14.45 7.48
C LEU A 727 -66.66 -14.32 8.02
N ALA A 728 -65.71 -14.01 7.15
CA ALA A 728 -64.32 -13.76 7.50
C ALA A 728 -64.07 -12.24 7.56
N LYS A 729 -63.90 -11.72 8.78
CA LYS A 729 -63.58 -10.31 9.04
C LYS A 729 -62.07 -10.14 9.08
N VAL A 730 -61.51 -9.47 8.06
CA VAL A 730 -60.07 -9.24 7.92
C VAL A 730 -59.76 -7.81 8.33
N CYS A 731 -58.89 -7.64 9.33
CA CYS A 731 -58.54 -6.36 9.94
C CYS A 731 -57.05 -6.06 9.78
N PHE A 732 -56.73 -4.81 9.47
CA PHE A 732 -55.36 -4.32 9.26
C PHE A 732 -55.08 -3.12 10.16
N ARG A 733 -53.86 -3.05 10.70
CA ARG A 733 -53.38 -1.92 11.49
C ARG A 733 -51.89 -1.69 11.20
N SER A 734 -51.45 -0.43 11.16
CA SER A 734 -50.04 -0.09 10.93
C SER A 734 -49.40 0.61 12.13
N LYS A 735 -48.09 0.46 12.29
CA LYS A 735 -47.23 1.35 13.09
C LYS A 735 -46.26 2.08 12.17
N PHE A 736 -46.20 3.40 12.29
CA PHE A 736 -45.39 4.26 11.43
C PHE A 736 -44.11 4.73 12.13
N ARG A 737 -43.08 4.93 11.31
CA ARG A 737 -41.74 5.43 11.68
C ARG A 737 -41.29 6.44 10.62
N PRO A 738 -41.03 7.72 10.96
CA PRO A 738 -41.27 8.35 12.25
C PRO A 738 -42.75 8.32 12.66
N THR A 739 -43.02 8.55 13.94
CA THR A 739 -44.38 8.62 14.51
C THR A 739 -45.12 9.94 14.22
N VAL A 740 -44.42 10.94 13.67
CA VAL A 740 -45.03 12.16 13.13
C VAL A 740 -45.82 11.80 11.86
N SER A 741 -47.00 12.40 11.67
CA SER A 741 -48.04 11.85 10.78
C SER A 741 -47.68 11.81 9.30
N LEU A 742 -47.19 10.65 8.84
CA LEU A 742 -46.95 10.31 7.43
C LEU A 742 -48.24 10.06 6.60
N GLY A 743 -49.40 9.97 7.26
CA GLY A 743 -50.67 9.60 6.64
C GLY A 743 -50.93 8.08 6.67
N GLU A 744 -51.84 7.63 5.83
CA GLU A 744 -52.20 6.21 5.69
C GLU A 744 -51.28 5.50 4.68
N VAL A 745 -51.17 4.16 4.78
CA VAL A 745 -50.48 3.34 3.78
C VAL A 745 -51.48 2.54 2.94
N ASP A 746 -51.46 2.76 1.63
CA ASP A 746 -52.28 2.02 0.67
C ASP A 746 -51.68 0.64 0.39
N ILE A 747 -52.38 -0.43 0.79
CA ILE A 747 -51.97 -1.81 0.51
C ILE A 747 -52.95 -2.52 -0.41
N LYS A 748 -52.41 -3.38 -1.27
CA LYS A 748 -53.14 -4.46 -1.94
C LYS A 748 -53.01 -5.73 -1.10
N TYR A 749 -54.13 -6.38 -0.82
CA TYR A 749 -54.14 -7.68 -0.15
C TYR A 749 -54.83 -8.74 -1.01
N ASN A 750 -54.26 -9.94 -0.99
CA ASN A 750 -54.82 -11.14 -1.60
C ASN A 750 -55.36 -12.04 -0.49
N LEU A 751 -56.57 -12.56 -0.64
CA LEU A 751 -57.15 -13.60 0.21
C LEU A 751 -57.22 -14.90 -0.59
N THR A 752 -56.61 -15.98 -0.09
CA THR A 752 -56.57 -17.29 -0.77
C THR A 752 -57.12 -18.39 0.14
N LEU A 753 -58.10 -19.15 -0.34
CA LEU A 753 -58.71 -20.29 0.34
C LEU A 753 -58.07 -21.61 -0.12
N ASP A 754 -57.63 -22.44 0.83
CA ASP A 754 -56.76 -23.61 0.64
C ASP A 754 -55.63 -23.30 -0.36
N ALA A 755 -54.70 -22.45 0.06
CA ALA A 755 -53.62 -21.97 -0.79
C ALA A 755 -52.70 -23.11 -1.29
N ASP A 756 -52.41 -24.09 -0.42
CA ASP A 756 -51.49 -25.21 -0.66
C ASP A 756 -52.14 -26.45 -1.33
N LEU A 757 -53.48 -26.54 -1.31
CA LEU A 757 -54.28 -27.68 -1.77
C LEU A 757 -53.90 -29.04 -1.13
N GLN A 758 -53.25 -29.08 0.05
CA GLN A 758 -52.83 -30.36 0.67
C GLN A 758 -54.01 -31.29 0.99
N SER A 759 -55.16 -30.73 1.32
CA SER A 759 -56.42 -31.39 1.66
C SER A 759 -57.21 -31.92 0.45
N SER A 760 -56.95 -31.40 -0.76
CA SER A 760 -57.73 -31.70 -1.96
C SER A 760 -56.85 -31.76 -3.20
N ARG A 761 -56.78 -32.94 -3.81
CA ARG A 761 -55.85 -33.26 -4.91
C ARG A 761 -56.10 -32.51 -6.24
N ALA A 762 -56.98 -31.51 -6.27
CA ALA A 762 -57.29 -30.72 -7.47
C ALA A 762 -57.86 -29.31 -7.22
N THR A 763 -58.67 -29.10 -6.18
CA THR A 763 -59.54 -27.90 -6.05
C THR A 763 -59.68 -27.42 -4.60
N SER A 764 -59.81 -26.11 -4.37
CA SER A 764 -60.07 -25.58 -3.01
C SER A 764 -61.43 -26.04 -2.48
N ARG A 765 -61.54 -26.24 -1.16
CA ARG A 765 -62.79 -26.66 -0.50
C ARG A 765 -63.69 -25.48 -0.14
N ALA A 766 -63.26 -24.24 -0.38
CA ALA A 766 -64.05 -23.04 -0.17
C ALA A 766 -63.81 -21.99 -1.27
N GLN A 767 -64.73 -21.04 -1.40
CA GLN A 767 -64.69 -19.97 -2.40
C GLN A 767 -65.36 -18.69 -1.89
N PHE A 768 -65.02 -17.55 -2.49
CA PHE A 768 -65.61 -16.25 -2.18
C PHE A 768 -66.88 -15.98 -3.04
N ASP A 769 -67.51 -14.82 -2.85
CA ASP A 769 -68.74 -14.40 -3.55
C ASP A 769 -68.69 -14.54 -5.09
N ASN A 770 -67.51 -14.40 -5.69
CA ASN A 770 -67.27 -14.50 -7.12
C ASN A 770 -67.03 -15.94 -7.64
N SER A 771 -67.21 -16.97 -6.80
CA SER A 771 -66.87 -18.38 -7.06
C SER A 771 -65.37 -18.68 -7.25
N GLU A 772 -64.48 -17.73 -6.94
CA GLU A 772 -63.03 -17.96 -6.96
C GLU A 772 -62.50 -18.37 -5.59
N ARG A 773 -61.38 -19.12 -5.57
CA ARG A 773 -60.62 -19.37 -4.33
C ARG A 773 -59.65 -18.24 -3.95
N LEU A 774 -59.51 -17.23 -4.81
CA LEU A 774 -58.58 -16.11 -4.68
C LEU A 774 -59.32 -14.81 -4.98
N ILE A 775 -59.24 -13.83 -4.09
CA ILE A 775 -59.66 -12.45 -4.36
C ILE A 775 -58.54 -11.46 -4.03
N GLN A 776 -58.39 -10.42 -4.86
CA GLN A 776 -57.54 -9.27 -4.59
C GLN A 776 -58.41 -8.06 -4.24
N LYS A 777 -57.98 -7.31 -3.23
CA LYS A 777 -58.62 -6.08 -2.73
C LYS A 777 -57.56 -5.04 -2.40
N SER A 778 -57.99 -3.86 -1.99
CA SER A 778 -57.10 -2.79 -1.52
C SER A 778 -57.72 -2.02 -0.37
N VAL A 779 -56.89 -1.49 0.52
CA VAL A 779 -57.31 -0.75 1.71
C VAL A 779 -56.21 0.23 2.14
N SER A 780 -56.61 1.42 2.59
CA SER A 780 -55.74 2.40 3.23
C SER A 780 -55.71 2.09 4.73
N VAL A 781 -54.51 1.95 5.30
CA VAL A 781 -54.30 1.49 6.69
C VAL A 781 -53.63 2.60 7.50
N SER A 782 -54.15 2.87 8.70
CA SER A 782 -53.66 3.89 9.63
C SER A 782 -53.16 3.27 10.95
N ASP A 783 -52.97 4.11 11.98
CA ASP A 783 -52.65 3.69 13.36
C ASP A 783 -53.83 2.99 14.06
N LYS A 784 -55.04 3.15 13.50
CA LYS A 784 -56.29 2.51 13.89
C LYS A 784 -56.54 1.26 13.05
N GLU A 785 -57.36 0.37 13.57
CA GLU A 785 -57.72 -0.87 12.90
C GLU A 785 -58.78 -0.62 11.82
N SER A 786 -58.48 -1.05 10.59
CA SER A 786 -59.33 -0.93 9.41
C SER A 786 -59.73 -2.33 8.95
N CYS A 787 -61.04 -2.63 8.96
CA CYS A 787 -61.56 -3.98 8.74
C CYS A 787 -62.46 -4.08 7.51
N VAL A 788 -62.39 -5.21 6.81
CA VAL A 788 -63.27 -5.57 5.69
C VAL A 788 -63.79 -6.98 5.89
N ASP A 789 -65.11 -7.15 5.78
CA ASP A 789 -65.78 -8.44 5.92
C ASP A 789 -65.93 -9.12 4.55
N HIS A 790 -65.68 -10.44 4.48
CA HIS A 790 -65.76 -11.25 3.25
C HIS A 790 -66.54 -12.54 3.49
N ASN A 791 -67.42 -12.94 2.57
CA ASN A 791 -68.13 -14.21 2.67
C ASN A 791 -67.26 -15.37 2.18
N VAL A 792 -67.19 -16.45 2.95
CA VAL A 792 -66.53 -17.71 2.58
C VAL A 792 -67.62 -18.79 2.48
N TYR A 793 -67.77 -19.37 1.30
CA TYR A 793 -68.73 -20.46 1.01
C TYR A 793 -67.99 -21.78 0.89
N VAL A 794 -68.45 -22.79 1.61
CA VAL A 794 -67.81 -24.12 1.68
C VAL A 794 -68.42 -25.05 0.64
N GLN A 795 -67.55 -25.68 -0.15
CA GLN A 795 -67.91 -26.65 -1.19
C GLN A 795 -68.07 -28.06 -0.60
N GLU A 796 -68.73 -28.96 -1.33
CA GLU A 796 -68.89 -30.35 -0.89
C GLU A 796 -67.57 -31.12 -1.13
N THR A 797 -66.88 -31.44 -0.04
CA THR A 797 -65.52 -32.00 0.01
C THR A 797 -65.53 -33.38 0.70
N PRO A 798 -64.66 -34.34 0.35
CA PRO A 798 -64.47 -35.56 1.12
C PRO A 798 -63.60 -35.36 2.38
N ASP A 799 -62.80 -34.29 2.45
CA ASP A 799 -62.03 -33.91 3.65
C ASP A 799 -62.77 -32.84 4.45
N PHE A 800 -63.29 -33.27 5.61
CA PHE A 800 -63.85 -32.43 6.69
C PHE A 800 -63.00 -32.48 7.98
N VAL A 801 -61.79 -33.06 7.95
CA VAL A 801 -60.93 -33.19 9.15
C VAL A 801 -59.91 -32.05 9.21
N SER A 802 -59.33 -31.68 8.07
CA SER A 802 -58.40 -30.55 7.98
C SER A 802 -59.20 -29.24 7.99
N PRO A 803 -58.83 -28.19 8.76
CA PRO A 803 -59.49 -26.90 8.67
C PRO A 803 -59.34 -26.28 7.27
N VAL A 804 -60.27 -25.42 6.86
CA VAL A 804 -60.13 -24.59 5.65
C VAL A 804 -59.09 -23.50 5.95
N ALA A 805 -58.04 -23.42 5.13
CA ALA A 805 -56.99 -22.42 5.32
C ALA A 805 -57.36 -21.12 4.57
N LEU A 806 -57.28 -19.98 5.25
CA LEU A 806 -57.37 -18.64 4.68
C LEU A 806 -56.02 -17.94 4.81
N ARG A 807 -55.31 -17.81 3.69
CA ARG A 807 -54.04 -17.09 3.60
C ARG A 807 -54.27 -15.64 3.17
N VAL A 808 -53.63 -14.71 3.86
CA VAL A 808 -53.66 -13.27 3.59
C VAL A 808 -52.28 -12.77 3.23
N ASP A 809 -52.05 -12.43 1.96
CA ASP A 809 -50.78 -11.84 1.48
C ASP A 809 -50.95 -10.34 1.22
N ILE A 810 -50.04 -9.50 1.72
CA ILE A 810 -50.07 -8.03 1.52
C ILE A 810 -48.90 -7.53 0.64
N SER A 811 -49.15 -6.43 -0.04
CA SER A 811 -48.19 -5.73 -0.91
C SER A 811 -48.51 -4.23 -0.97
N PRO A 812 -47.55 -3.34 -1.24
CA PRO A 812 -47.85 -1.91 -1.41
C PRO A 812 -48.69 -1.69 -2.68
N GLN A 813 -49.73 -0.87 -2.60
CA GLN A 813 -50.60 -0.58 -3.75
C GLN A 813 -49.84 0.15 -4.87
N ASN A 814 -48.90 1.01 -4.50
CA ASN A 814 -47.93 1.68 -5.35
C ASN A 814 -46.57 1.66 -4.64
N GLN A 815 -45.49 1.24 -5.31
CA GLN A 815 -44.17 1.16 -4.70
C GLN A 815 -43.54 2.55 -4.45
N ASP A 816 -43.95 3.56 -5.21
CA ASP A 816 -43.29 4.88 -5.27
C ASP A 816 -44.04 5.98 -4.48
N LYS A 817 -45.08 5.64 -3.71
CA LYS A 817 -45.89 6.59 -2.92
C LYS A 817 -46.10 6.12 -1.48
N GLY A 818 -46.27 7.08 -0.56
CA GLY A 818 -46.53 6.84 0.86
C GLY A 818 -45.36 6.16 1.59
N PRO A 819 -45.58 5.70 2.83
CA PRO A 819 -44.63 4.90 3.58
C PRO A 819 -44.21 3.61 2.86
N ALA A 820 -42.98 3.14 3.10
CA ALA A 820 -42.53 1.83 2.66
C ALA A 820 -42.98 0.73 3.64
N LEU A 821 -43.44 -0.42 3.16
CA LEU A 821 -43.69 -1.56 4.06
C LEU A 821 -42.37 -2.12 4.60
N ASP A 822 -42.33 -2.44 5.90
CA ASP A 822 -41.15 -3.01 6.55
C ASP A 822 -40.57 -4.21 5.78
N ALA A 823 -39.25 -4.30 5.66
CA ALA A 823 -38.57 -5.33 4.87
C ALA A 823 -38.72 -6.73 5.48
N PHE A 824 -38.61 -6.86 6.80
CA PHE A 824 -38.47 -8.12 7.52
C PHE A 824 -39.73 -8.55 8.30
N GLN A 825 -40.74 -7.68 8.45
CA GLN A 825 -42.04 -8.13 8.97
C GLN A 825 -42.76 -9.10 8.00
N PRO A 826 -43.58 -10.02 8.54
CA PRO A 826 -44.41 -10.90 7.72
C PRO A 826 -45.27 -10.11 6.73
N LYS A 827 -45.26 -10.56 5.47
CA LYS A 827 -46.15 -10.07 4.40
C LYS A 827 -47.23 -11.08 4.04
N ALA A 828 -47.25 -12.21 4.75
CA ALA A 828 -48.22 -13.28 4.61
C ALA A 828 -48.60 -13.81 6.00
N TRP A 829 -49.89 -14.03 6.22
CA TRP A 829 -50.44 -14.69 7.40
C TRP A 829 -51.38 -15.81 6.96
N GLU A 830 -51.55 -16.82 7.79
CA GLU A 830 -52.44 -17.95 7.52
C GLU A 830 -53.33 -18.22 8.74
N PHE A 831 -54.63 -18.27 8.49
CA PHE A 831 -55.68 -18.44 9.48
C PHE A 831 -56.52 -19.67 9.12
N PHE A 832 -57.15 -20.31 10.09
CA PHE A 832 -57.76 -21.63 9.91
C PHE A 832 -59.21 -21.65 10.40
N ILE A 833 -60.12 -22.18 9.57
CA ILE A 833 -61.54 -22.36 9.89
C ILE A 833 -61.81 -23.87 10.08
N PRO A 834 -61.91 -24.38 11.31
CA PRO A 834 -62.12 -25.80 11.57
C PRO A 834 -63.57 -26.25 11.29
N PHE A 835 -63.74 -27.54 11.03
CA PHE A 835 -65.04 -28.20 10.98
C PHE A 835 -65.48 -28.71 12.37
N VAL A 836 -66.78 -29.01 12.52
CA VAL A 836 -67.32 -29.73 13.69
C VAL A 836 -66.88 -31.20 13.66
N LYS A 837 -66.63 -31.79 14.83
CA LYS A 837 -66.10 -33.16 15.03
C LYS A 837 -67.13 -34.07 15.69
N ASP A 838 -67.01 -35.37 15.48
CA ASP A 838 -67.84 -36.37 16.16
C ASP A 838 -67.29 -36.63 17.58
N CYS A 839 -68.09 -36.19 18.56
CA CYS A 839 -67.70 -35.99 19.96
C CYS A 839 -68.79 -36.40 20.98
N GLY A 840 -69.81 -37.16 20.57
CA GLY A 840 -70.94 -37.45 21.45
C GLY A 840 -71.91 -36.26 21.62
N SER A 841 -72.76 -36.32 22.65
CA SER A 841 -73.97 -35.47 22.75
C SER A 841 -73.76 -34.06 23.33
N ASP A 842 -72.53 -33.68 23.68
CA ASP A 842 -72.16 -32.33 24.14
C ASP A 842 -71.24 -31.59 23.14
N ASP A 843 -71.01 -32.17 21.96
CA ASP A 843 -70.11 -31.68 20.89
C ASP A 843 -68.65 -31.43 21.37
N LYS A 844 -68.21 -32.06 22.48
CA LYS A 844 -66.98 -31.67 23.19
C LYS A 844 -66.02 -32.82 23.51
N CYS A 845 -65.36 -33.34 22.48
CA CYS A 845 -64.39 -34.44 22.57
C CYS A 845 -63.35 -34.20 23.68
N SER A 846 -63.35 -35.05 24.71
CA SER A 846 -62.42 -34.99 25.84
C SER A 846 -61.39 -36.13 25.76
N CYS A 847 -60.20 -35.84 25.25
CA CYS A 847 -59.09 -36.78 25.22
C CYS A 847 -58.20 -36.67 26.48
N ASP A 848 -57.42 -37.73 26.69
CA ASP A 848 -56.41 -37.83 27.75
C ASP A 848 -55.14 -38.38 27.08
N LEU A 849 -54.38 -37.47 26.48
CA LEU A 849 -53.12 -37.76 25.82
C LEU A 849 -51.99 -37.84 26.86
N LYS A 850 -51.11 -38.83 26.67
CA LYS A 850 -49.95 -39.08 27.53
C LYS A 850 -48.69 -39.19 26.69
N LEU A 851 -47.72 -38.32 26.95
CA LEU A 851 -46.42 -38.32 26.31
C LEU A 851 -45.37 -39.00 27.20
N THR A 852 -44.55 -39.86 26.61
CA THR A 852 -43.37 -40.42 27.28
C THR A 852 -42.20 -40.43 26.31
N VAL A 853 -41.10 -39.76 26.68
CA VAL A 853 -39.89 -39.67 25.87
C VAL A 853 -38.69 -40.20 26.64
N LYS A 854 -37.84 -40.99 25.98
CA LYS A 854 -36.59 -41.54 26.54
C LYS A 854 -35.42 -41.31 25.57
N ALA A 855 -34.38 -40.63 26.04
CA ALA A 855 -33.13 -40.50 25.30
C ALA A 855 -32.38 -41.84 25.27
N VAL A 856 -31.84 -42.21 24.11
CA VAL A 856 -31.08 -43.45 23.90
C VAL A 856 -29.60 -43.23 24.22
N ASN A 857 -28.99 -44.17 24.95
CA ASN A 857 -27.57 -44.14 25.35
C ASN A 857 -27.11 -42.94 26.20
N VAL A 858 -28.03 -42.22 26.86
CA VAL A 858 -27.70 -41.09 27.75
C VAL A 858 -27.89 -41.48 29.22
N SER A 859 -26.83 -41.42 30.02
CA SER A 859 -26.85 -41.53 31.48
C SER A 859 -27.00 -40.16 32.15
N SER A 860 -27.91 -40.04 33.11
CA SER A 860 -28.30 -38.78 33.77
C SER A 860 -27.24 -38.15 34.69
N SER A 861 -26.02 -38.71 34.75
CA SER A 861 -24.93 -38.31 35.66
C SER A 861 -23.64 -37.90 34.94
N SER A 862 -23.63 -37.86 33.61
CA SER A 862 -22.42 -37.66 32.80
C SER A 862 -22.70 -36.87 31.53
N SER A 863 -21.85 -35.89 31.20
CA SER A 863 -21.91 -35.16 29.92
C SER A 863 -21.72 -36.11 28.73
N LEU A 864 -22.52 -35.95 27.69
CA LEU A 864 -22.39 -36.70 26.44
C LEU A 864 -21.26 -36.09 25.59
N LEU A 865 -20.22 -36.89 25.32
CA LEU A 865 -19.10 -36.50 24.45
C LEU A 865 -19.46 -36.70 22.97
N ILE A 866 -19.45 -35.61 22.21
CA ILE A 866 -19.73 -35.54 20.77
C ILE A 866 -18.41 -35.57 20.01
N SER A 867 -18.27 -36.53 19.10
CA SER A 867 -17.12 -36.68 18.20
C SER A 867 -17.61 -37.04 16.78
N PRO A 868 -16.74 -37.12 15.74
CA PRO A 868 -17.19 -37.41 14.38
C PRO A 868 -17.97 -38.72 14.24
N ASP A 869 -17.58 -39.76 14.98
CA ASP A 869 -18.24 -41.07 15.00
C ASP A 869 -19.46 -41.12 15.94
N ARG A 870 -19.72 -40.06 16.69
CA ARG A 870 -20.75 -39.98 17.75
C ARG A 870 -21.53 -38.66 17.69
N ARG A 871 -22.15 -38.41 16.54
CA ARG A 871 -22.97 -37.19 16.28
C ARG A 871 -24.46 -37.36 16.50
N ARG A 872 -24.98 -38.58 16.72
CA ARG A 872 -26.42 -38.85 16.78
C ARG A 872 -26.97 -38.88 18.21
N LEU A 873 -28.12 -38.23 18.39
CA LEU A 873 -28.93 -38.26 19.60
C LEU A 873 -30.35 -38.73 19.23
N SER A 874 -30.73 -39.90 19.72
CA SER A 874 -32.02 -40.54 19.42
C SER A 874 -32.95 -40.50 20.62
N PHE A 875 -34.23 -40.24 20.37
CA PHE A 875 -35.29 -40.23 21.38
C PHE A 875 -36.39 -41.22 20.98
N ILE A 876 -36.70 -42.16 21.86
CA ILE A 876 -37.88 -43.02 21.74
C ILE A 876 -39.07 -42.20 22.27
N VAL A 877 -40.06 -41.97 21.42
CA VAL A 877 -41.28 -41.21 21.71
C VAL A 877 -42.46 -42.17 21.71
N THR A 878 -43.18 -42.22 22.83
CA THR A 878 -44.45 -42.93 22.98
C THR A 878 -45.56 -41.91 23.24
N VAL A 879 -46.65 -42.03 22.48
CA VAL A 879 -47.92 -41.31 22.71
C VAL A 879 -49.01 -42.34 22.96
N THR A 880 -49.78 -42.15 24.02
CA THR A 880 -51.00 -42.93 24.31
C THR A 880 -52.19 -41.97 24.38
N ASN A 881 -53.34 -42.36 23.84
CA ASN A 881 -54.63 -41.75 24.19
C ASN A 881 -55.37 -42.68 25.17
N MET A 882 -55.82 -42.16 26.29
CA MET A 882 -56.50 -42.91 27.36
C MET A 882 -58.02 -42.65 27.42
N LYS A 883 -58.54 -41.66 26.69
CA LYS A 883 -59.96 -41.25 26.71
C LYS A 883 -60.52 -41.10 25.29
N GLU A 884 -61.33 -40.09 24.98
CA GLU A 884 -62.06 -39.99 23.71
C GLU A 884 -61.16 -39.66 22.51
N ASN A 885 -61.71 -39.71 21.30
CA ASN A 885 -61.01 -39.47 20.04
C ASN A 885 -60.17 -38.18 20.06
N ALA A 886 -58.84 -38.33 19.99
CA ALA A 886 -57.91 -37.22 19.81
C ALA A 886 -57.71 -36.98 18.30
N TYR A 887 -58.26 -35.89 17.80
CA TYR A 887 -58.24 -35.55 16.36
C TYR A 887 -57.04 -34.65 16.01
N ASN A 888 -56.39 -34.93 14.88
CA ASN A 888 -55.19 -34.23 14.40
C ASN A 888 -54.01 -34.24 15.41
N THR A 889 -53.84 -35.34 16.13
CA THR A 889 -52.77 -35.52 17.15
C THR A 889 -51.38 -35.26 16.56
N ARG A 890 -50.64 -34.38 17.21
CA ARG A 890 -49.34 -33.85 16.79
C ARG A 890 -48.36 -33.88 17.95
N VAL A 891 -47.23 -34.56 17.77
CA VAL A 891 -46.05 -34.37 18.64
C VAL A 891 -45.23 -33.25 18.03
N SER A 892 -45.17 -32.12 18.73
CA SER A 892 -44.19 -31.07 18.48
C SER A 892 -42.91 -31.34 19.26
N ALA A 893 -41.76 -30.99 18.69
CA ALA A 893 -40.48 -31.00 19.40
C ALA A 893 -39.68 -29.73 19.04
N ASN A 894 -39.47 -28.87 20.02
CA ASN A 894 -38.62 -27.68 19.90
C ASN A 894 -37.22 -28.02 20.42
N PHE A 895 -36.19 -27.73 19.65
CA PHE A 895 -34.81 -28.14 19.94
C PHE A 895 -33.83 -26.95 19.88
N SER A 896 -32.74 -27.10 20.64
CA SER A 896 -31.62 -26.15 20.71
C SER A 896 -30.83 -26.09 19.40
N SER A 897 -30.11 -25.00 19.14
CA SER A 897 -29.45 -24.71 17.87
C SER A 897 -28.27 -25.63 17.54
N ASN A 898 -27.73 -26.31 18.56
CA ASN A 898 -26.74 -27.36 18.39
C ASN A 898 -27.29 -28.70 17.85
N LEU A 899 -28.61 -28.81 17.63
CA LEU A 899 -29.24 -29.99 17.03
C LEU A 899 -29.90 -29.65 15.69
N PHE A 900 -29.88 -30.60 14.77
CA PHE A 900 -30.75 -30.59 13.59
C PHE A 900 -31.46 -31.94 13.42
N TYR A 901 -32.68 -31.90 12.88
CA TYR A 901 -33.46 -33.09 12.61
C TYR A 901 -32.80 -33.93 11.50
N ALA A 902 -32.51 -35.19 11.78
CA ALA A 902 -31.83 -36.09 10.85
C ALA A 902 -32.80 -37.13 10.23
N SER A 903 -33.65 -37.76 11.04
CA SER A 903 -34.66 -38.71 10.57
C SER A 903 -35.69 -39.07 11.66
N PHE A 904 -36.72 -39.83 11.29
CA PHE A 904 -37.53 -40.60 12.24
C PHE A 904 -37.56 -42.08 11.83
N THR A 905 -37.65 -42.97 12.80
CA THR A 905 -37.91 -44.40 12.57
C THR A 905 -39.41 -44.63 12.75
N PRO A 906 -40.17 -45.08 11.72
CA PRO A 906 -41.61 -45.26 11.81
C PRO A 906 -41.99 -46.37 12.81
N PRO A 907 -43.21 -46.32 13.38
CA PRO A 907 -43.61 -47.25 14.44
C PRO A 907 -43.85 -48.66 13.88
N LYS A 908 -43.56 -49.68 14.71
CA LYS A 908 -43.57 -51.11 14.30
C LYS A 908 -44.97 -51.68 14.03
N ASP A 909 -46.00 -51.01 14.53
CA ASP A 909 -47.43 -51.31 14.32
C ASP A 909 -47.95 -50.89 12.93
N LYS A 910 -47.16 -50.09 12.19
CA LYS A 910 -47.52 -49.41 10.93
C LYS A 910 -48.57 -48.29 11.09
N THR A 911 -48.78 -47.76 12.30
CA THR A 911 -49.60 -46.54 12.46
C THR A 911 -48.97 -45.39 11.67
N GLU A 912 -49.79 -44.60 10.96
CA GLU A 912 -49.27 -43.53 10.13
C GLU A 912 -48.68 -42.40 10.98
N VAL A 913 -47.36 -42.21 10.86
CA VAL A 913 -46.61 -41.10 11.44
C VAL A 913 -45.93 -40.32 10.32
N LYS A 914 -46.15 -39.01 10.27
CA LYS A 914 -45.57 -38.10 9.27
C LYS A 914 -44.95 -36.89 9.96
N CYS A 915 -43.63 -36.82 9.96
CA CYS A 915 -42.87 -35.71 10.50
C CYS A 915 -42.50 -34.68 9.43
N SER A 916 -42.75 -33.41 9.72
CA SER A 916 -42.33 -32.24 8.94
C SER A 916 -41.47 -31.33 9.82
N SER A 917 -40.23 -31.09 9.40
CA SER A 917 -39.31 -30.19 10.12
C SER A 917 -39.43 -28.75 9.63
N LYS A 918 -39.30 -27.82 10.57
CA LYS A 918 -39.12 -26.38 10.37
C LYS A 918 -37.83 -25.95 11.08
N THR A 919 -37.39 -24.72 10.90
CA THR A 919 -36.18 -24.20 11.55
C THR A 919 -36.35 -24.14 13.08
N GLY A 920 -35.68 -25.05 13.80
CA GLY A 920 -35.74 -25.15 15.28
C GLY A 920 -36.94 -25.92 15.85
N SER A 921 -37.84 -26.44 15.01
CA SER A 921 -38.97 -27.25 15.46
C SER A 921 -39.32 -28.41 14.53
N LEU A 922 -39.93 -29.45 15.08
CA LEU A 922 -40.36 -30.64 14.36
C LEU A 922 -41.81 -30.94 14.70
N ASP A 923 -42.68 -30.97 13.69
CA ASP A 923 -44.09 -31.32 13.81
C ASP A 923 -44.32 -32.74 13.27
N CYS A 924 -44.59 -33.71 14.14
CA CYS A 924 -44.95 -35.08 13.76
C CYS A 924 -46.45 -35.32 13.95
N ARG A 925 -47.19 -35.49 12.85
CA ARG A 925 -48.59 -35.96 12.86
C ARG A 925 -48.59 -37.46 13.19
N VAL A 926 -49.43 -37.89 14.14
CA VAL A 926 -49.47 -39.27 14.66
C VAL A 926 -50.91 -39.81 14.58
N GLY A 927 -51.10 -40.92 13.87
CA GLY A 927 -52.41 -41.59 13.80
C GLY A 927 -53.48 -40.80 13.05
N TYR A 928 -53.10 -40.03 12.02
CA TYR A 928 -54.05 -39.23 11.24
C TYR A 928 -55.16 -40.11 10.62
N PRO A 929 -56.45 -39.71 10.67
CA PRO A 929 -56.99 -38.44 11.21
C PRO A 929 -57.17 -38.40 12.74
N THR A 930 -57.26 -39.55 13.40
CA THR A 930 -57.75 -39.67 14.78
C THR A 930 -57.03 -40.78 15.52
N LEU A 931 -56.44 -40.45 16.68
CA LEU A 931 -55.86 -41.42 17.61
C LEU A 931 -56.97 -41.93 18.54
N THR A 932 -57.35 -43.20 18.42
CA THR A 932 -58.55 -43.75 19.08
C THR A 932 -58.33 -44.05 20.58
N PRO A 933 -59.40 -44.16 21.39
CA PRO A 933 -59.32 -44.58 22.79
C PRO A 933 -58.42 -45.81 23.01
N GLY A 934 -57.49 -45.72 23.97
CA GLY A 934 -56.53 -46.77 24.31
C GLY A 934 -55.36 -46.97 23.33
N GLN A 935 -55.34 -46.28 22.18
CA GLN A 935 -54.29 -46.47 21.18
C GLN A 935 -52.95 -45.90 21.67
N THR A 936 -51.88 -46.68 21.51
CA THR A 936 -50.50 -46.30 21.86
C THR A 936 -49.60 -46.45 20.64
N VAL A 937 -48.88 -45.40 20.29
CA VAL A 937 -47.95 -45.35 19.15
C VAL A 937 -46.54 -45.06 19.68
N THR A 938 -45.55 -45.85 19.28
CA THR A 938 -44.15 -45.67 19.67
C THR A 938 -43.24 -45.63 18.45
N PHE A 939 -42.55 -44.51 18.29
CA PHE A 939 -41.62 -44.23 17.19
C PHE A 939 -40.33 -43.58 17.72
N GLU A 940 -39.33 -43.40 16.85
CA GLU A 940 -38.03 -42.83 17.24
C GLU A 940 -37.77 -41.56 16.44
N ILE A 941 -37.25 -40.52 17.08
CA ILE A 941 -36.81 -39.27 16.46
C ILE A 941 -35.29 -39.17 16.63
N ASN A 942 -34.59 -38.96 15.52
CA ASN A 942 -33.13 -38.85 15.46
C ASN A 942 -32.73 -37.42 15.13
N PHE A 943 -31.94 -36.82 16.01
CA PHE A 943 -31.23 -35.57 15.76
C PHE A 943 -29.74 -35.86 15.58
N ASP A 944 -29.07 -35.08 14.75
CA ASP A 944 -27.61 -35.06 14.68
C ASP A 944 -27.09 -33.70 15.19
N PHE A 945 -25.91 -33.70 15.80
CA PHE A 945 -25.29 -32.51 16.36
C PHE A 945 -24.65 -31.61 15.28
N SER A 946 -24.96 -30.32 15.35
CA SER A 946 -24.28 -29.27 14.60
C SER A 946 -22.92 -28.99 15.22
N LEU A 947 -21.84 -29.16 14.45
CA LEU A 947 -20.50 -28.75 14.90
C LEU A 947 -20.21 -27.26 14.63
N ASN A 948 -21.12 -26.56 13.95
CA ASN A 948 -20.99 -25.13 13.62
C ASN A 948 -21.74 -24.24 14.61
N GLN A 949 -22.62 -24.80 15.44
CA GLN A 949 -23.38 -24.11 16.48
C GLN A 949 -23.31 -24.97 17.75
N ILE A 950 -22.51 -24.56 18.72
CA ILE A 950 -22.27 -25.35 19.94
C ILE A 950 -22.94 -24.70 21.16
N GLU A 951 -23.66 -25.53 21.92
CA GLU A 951 -24.28 -25.16 23.20
C GLU A 951 -23.83 -26.14 24.29
N LYS A 952 -23.82 -25.68 25.55
CA LYS A 952 -23.42 -26.49 26.73
C LYS A 952 -24.43 -27.59 27.10
N GLN A 953 -25.66 -27.48 26.60
CA GLN A 953 -26.73 -28.45 26.80
C GLN A 953 -27.44 -28.67 25.46
N ALA A 954 -27.81 -29.91 25.18
CA ALA A 954 -28.82 -30.24 24.18
C ALA A 954 -30.18 -30.26 24.90
N VAL A 955 -30.94 -29.18 24.73
CA VAL A 955 -32.32 -29.06 25.21
C VAL A 955 -33.28 -29.46 24.09
N VAL A 956 -34.17 -30.41 24.36
CA VAL A 956 -35.30 -30.76 23.49
C VAL A 956 -36.57 -30.83 24.32
N ASN A 957 -37.55 -30.00 23.94
CA ASN A 957 -38.84 -29.88 24.59
C ASN A 957 -39.90 -30.52 23.69
N PHE A 958 -40.36 -31.71 24.05
CA PHE A 958 -41.44 -32.41 23.37
C PHE A 958 -42.78 -32.04 24.00
N GLU A 959 -43.78 -31.79 23.16
CA GLU A 959 -45.15 -31.50 23.58
C GLU A 959 -46.12 -32.13 22.58
N VAL A 960 -47.02 -32.98 23.06
CA VAL A 960 -48.10 -33.54 22.23
C VAL A 960 -49.39 -32.74 22.43
N GLN A 961 -50.12 -32.55 21.34
CA GLN A 961 -51.36 -31.78 21.28
C GLN A 961 -52.35 -32.48 20.35
N SER A 962 -53.63 -32.23 20.53
CA SER A 962 -54.67 -32.45 19.52
C SER A 962 -55.53 -31.18 19.40
N ASP A 963 -56.53 -31.21 18.52
CA ASP A 963 -57.60 -30.19 18.53
C ASP A 963 -58.93 -30.75 19.09
N SER A 964 -58.85 -31.77 19.96
CA SER A 964 -59.87 -32.12 20.96
C SER A 964 -59.58 -31.37 22.28
N GLU A 965 -60.48 -31.39 23.26
CA GLU A 965 -60.19 -30.85 24.60
C GLU A 965 -59.37 -31.87 25.41
N GLU A 966 -58.31 -31.39 26.06
CA GLU A 966 -57.35 -32.19 26.80
C GLU A 966 -57.67 -32.17 28.31
N GLU A 967 -57.92 -33.34 28.92
CA GLU A 967 -58.24 -33.42 30.35
C GLU A 967 -56.99 -33.23 31.24
N VAL A 968 -55.84 -33.80 30.86
CA VAL A 968 -54.61 -33.77 31.66
C VAL A 968 -53.44 -33.15 30.89
N THR A 969 -53.32 -31.82 30.94
CA THR A 969 -52.25 -31.10 30.23
C THR A 969 -50.83 -31.30 30.81
N SER A 970 -50.68 -31.95 31.96
CA SER A 970 -49.41 -32.00 32.71
C SER A 970 -48.39 -33.03 32.22
N ASP A 971 -48.80 -34.19 31.71
CA ASP A 971 -47.95 -35.25 31.17
C ASP A 971 -47.97 -35.30 29.63
N ASN A 972 -48.53 -34.27 29.02
CA ASN A 972 -48.43 -33.99 27.59
C ASN A 972 -47.11 -33.29 27.19
N LYS A 973 -46.26 -32.90 28.16
CA LYS A 973 -44.99 -32.21 27.94
C LYS A 973 -43.81 -32.94 28.58
N VAL A 974 -42.73 -33.15 27.84
CA VAL A 974 -41.49 -33.75 28.32
C VAL A 974 -40.30 -32.91 27.86
N SER A 975 -39.65 -32.22 28.80
CA SER A 975 -38.46 -31.40 28.56
C SER A 975 -37.21 -32.17 28.98
N LEU A 976 -36.27 -32.36 28.04
CA LEU A 976 -35.01 -33.06 28.28
C LEU A 976 -33.85 -32.10 28.02
N SER A 977 -33.07 -31.80 29.07
CA SER A 977 -31.78 -31.12 28.95
C SER A 977 -30.65 -32.13 29.20
N ILE A 978 -29.79 -32.28 28.22
CA ILE A 978 -28.67 -33.22 28.23
C ILE A 978 -27.37 -32.41 28.22
N PRO A 979 -26.51 -32.48 29.26
CA PRO A 979 -25.22 -31.81 29.23
C PRO A 979 -24.32 -32.44 28.15
N VAL A 980 -23.66 -31.60 27.34
CA VAL A 980 -22.85 -32.04 26.19
C VAL A 980 -21.46 -31.42 26.20
N GLN A 981 -20.51 -32.16 25.64
CA GLN A 981 -19.12 -31.74 25.44
C GLN A 981 -18.69 -32.17 24.04
N TYR A 982 -17.90 -31.34 23.35
CA TYR A 982 -17.44 -31.59 21.98
C TYR A 982 -15.95 -31.95 22.04
N ASP A 983 -15.56 -33.04 21.39
CA ASP A 983 -14.15 -33.40 21.26
C ASP A 983 -13.46 -32.47 20.26
N ALA A 984 -12.40 -31.81 20.71
CA ALA A 984 -11.57 -30.95 19.89
C ALA A 984 -10.77 -31.74 18.82
N GLU A 985 -10.61 -33.06 19.00
CA GLU A 985 -9.72 -33.92 18.23
C GLU A 985 -8.27 -33.41 18.17
N ILE A 986 -7.87 -32.52 19.09
CA ILE A 986 -6.51 -31.99 19.16
C ILE A 986 -5.57 -33.07 19.70
N ILE A 987 -4.49 -33.34 18.96
CA ILE A 987 -3.42 -34.26 19.37
C ILE A 987 -2.12 -33.48 19.54
N LEU A 988 -1.63 -33.40 20.78
CA LEU A 988 -0.32 -32.83 21.11
C LEU A 988 0.75 -33.92 21.10
N THR A 989 1.76 -33.75 20.25
CA THR A 989 2.91 -34.66 20.11
C THR A 989 4.22 -33.89 20.27
N ARG A 990 5.30 -34.56 20.68
CA ARG A 990 6.63 -33.97 20.84
C ARG A 990 7.70 -34.75 20.08
N ASN A 991 8.75 -34.06 19.65
CA ASN A 991 9.99 -34.62 19.15
C ASN A 991 11.20 -33.89 19.79
N LEU A 992 12.31 -34.58 19.98
CA LEU A 992 13.55 -34.05 20.58
C LEU A 992 14.75 -34.32 19.66
N ASN A 993 15.80 -33.51 19.74
CA ASN A 993 17.06 -33.78 19.03
C ASN A 993 18.03 -34.70 19.81
N LEU A 994 17.86 -34.81 21.14
CA LEU A 994 18.71 -35.60 22.05
C LEU A 994 17.85 -36.31 23.11
N ASP A 995 18.06 -37.62 23.28
CA ASP A 995 17.45 -38.42 24.36
C ASP A 995 18.41 -38.64 25.56
N PHE A 996 19.70 -38.37 25.40
CA PHE A 996 20.72 -38.57 26.43
C PHE A 996 21.86 -37.54 26.31
N CYS A 997 22.49 -37.22 27.44
CA CYS A 997 23.65 -36.33 27.51
C CYS A 997 24.59 -36.83 28.62
N GLY A 998 25.68 -37.51 28.27
CA GLY A 998 26.74 -37.83 29.24
C GLY A 998 27.58 -36.58 29.52
N ILE A 999 28.00 -36.39 30.77
CA ILE A 999 28.92 -35.31 31.17
C ILE A 999 30.11 -35.92 31.91
N GLY A 1000 31.31 -35.71 31.38
CA GLY A 1000 32.54 -36.32 31.87
C GLY A 1000 33.22 -35.49 32.97
N PRO A 1001 34.02 -36.11 33.86
CA PRO A 1001 34.80 -35.38 34.87
C PRO A 1001 35.94 -34.53 34.28
N GLU A 1002 36.21 -34.61 32.97
CA GLU A 1002 37.18 -33.77 32.25
C GLU A 1002 36.54 -32.63 31.43
N ASP A 1003 35.20 -32.50 31.42
CA ASP A 1003 34.52 -31.42 30.69
C ASP A 1003 34.86 -30.04 31.29
N GLN A 1004 35.56 -29.20 30.51
CA GLN A 1004 36.01 -27.89 30.96
C GLN A 1004 34.85 -26.89 31.12
N VAL A 1005 34.35 -26.77 32.35
CA VAL A 1005 33.29 -25.81 32.72
C VAL A 1005 33.75 -24.37 32.53
N LYS A 1006 33.25 -23.71 31.48
CA LYS A 1006 33.50 -22.29 31.21
C LYS A 1006 32.71 -21.41 32.16
N HIS A 1007 33.42 -20.74 33.08
CA HIS A 1007 32.83 -19.71 33.94
C HIS A 1007 32.58 -18.38 33.23
N SER A 1008 33.26 -18.10 32.12
CA SER A 1008 33.06 -16.90 31.30
C SER A 1008 32.38 -17.29 29.99
N VAL A 1009 31.15 -16.83 29.80
CA VAL A 1009 30.26 -17.22 28.71
C VAL A 1009 30.04 -16.01 27.80
N SER A 1010 30.50 -16.14 26.55
CA SER A 1010 30.55 -15.08 25.53
C SER A 1010 29.77 -15.43 24.26
N VAL A 1011 29.60 -16.73 23.98
CA VAL A 1011 28.72 -17.28 22.94
C VAL A 1011 27.85 -18.40 23.54
N PHE A 1012 26.75 -18.75 22.87
CA PHE A 1012 25.88 -19.84 23.35
C PHE A 1012 26.59 -21.21 23.39
N ASP A 1013 27.64 -21.42 22.59
CA ASP A 1013 28.48 -22.63 22.63
C ASP A 1013 29.40 -22.69 23.87
N ASP A 1014 29.52 -21.61 24.66
CA ASP A 1014 30.20 -21.65 25.95
C ASP A 1014 29.34 -22.28 27.07
N ILE A 1015 28.03 -22.47 26.83
CA ILE A 1015 27.07 -23.00 27.81
C ILE A 1015 27.12 -24.54 27.88
N GLY A 1016 27.10 -25.17 26.70
CA GLY A 1016 26.96 -26.62 26.51
C GLY A 1016 26.23 -26.98 25.21
N PRO A 1017 25.75 -28.24 25.06
CA PRO A 1017 25.12 -28.74 23.84
C PRO A 1017 23.72 -28.18 23.61
N GLU A 1018 23.29 -28.21 22.34
CA GLU A 1018 22.00 -27.72 21.86
C GLU A 1018 20.90 -28.77 22.01
N PHE A 1019 19.82 -28.41 22.70
CA PHE A 1019 18.67 -29.26 22.95
C PHE A 1019 17.40 -28.62 22.41
N ASP A 1020 16.90 -29.18 21.30
CA ASP A 1020 15.69 -28.73 20.62
C ASP A 1020 14.47 -29.53 21.08
N ILE A 1021 13.41 -28.80 21.41
CA ILE A 1021 12.09 -29.35 21.76
C ILE A 1021 11.12 -28.92 20.66
N THR A 1022 10.67 -29.85 19.82
CA THR A 1022 9.62 -29.61 18.82
C THR A 1022 8.29 -30.10 19.36
N LEU A 1023 7.33 -29.19 19.57
CA LEU A 1023 5.95 -29.52 19.91
C LEU A 1023 5.08 -29.39 18.67
N ARG A 1024 4.37 -30.46 18.30
CA ARG A 1024 3.43 -30.50 17.17
C ARG A 1024 2.01 -30.71 17.67
N VAL A 1025 1.18 -29.69 17.47
CA VAL A 1025 -0.27 -29.71 17.67
C VAL A 1025 -0.93 -30.11 16.35
N SER A 1026 -1.68 -31.19 16.35
CA SER A 1026 -2.45 -31.66 15.18
C SER A 1026 -3.94 -31.40 15.44
N THR A 1027 -4.68 -30.87 14.46
CA THR A 1027 -6.13 -30.61 14.56
C THR A 1027 -6.92 -31.70 13.84
N GLY A 1028 -8.14 -31.99 14.32
CA GLY A 1028 -9.04 -32.97 13.67
C GLY A 1028 -10.04 -32.34 12.72
N THR A 1029 -11.28 -32.81 12.77
CA THR A 1029 -12.41 -32.39 11.90
C THR A 1029 -13.38 -31.42 12.57
N PHE A 1030 -13.18 -31.11 13.85
CA PHE A 1030 -13.91 -30.08 14.57
C PHE A 1030 -13.25 -28.70 14.34
N PRO A 1031 -14.00 -27.65 13.92
CA PRO A 1031 -13.46 -26.32 13.68
C PRO A 1031 -13.19 -25.58 15.00
N ILE A 1032 -12.01 -24.98 15.15
CA ILE A 1032 -11.59 -24.33 16.41
C ILE A 1032 -10.98 -22.96 16.11
N ASN A 1033 -11.58 -21.88 16.61
CA ASN A 1033 -11.08 -20.53 16.32
C ASN A 1033 -9.77 -20.21 17.05
N GLN A 1034 -9.51 -20.85 18.20
CA GLN A 1034 -8.34 -20.57 19.04
C GLN A 1034 -8.00 -21.75 19.96
N ALA A 1035 -6.71 -21.94 20.27
CA ALA A 1035 -6.25 -22.75 21.39
C ALA A 1035 -5.07 -22.08 22.12
N ARG A 1036 -4.82 -22.48 23.38
CA ARG A 1036 -3.71 -22.00 24.21
C ARG A 1036 -2.82 -23.17 24.59
N LEU A 1037 -1.58 -23.17 24.08
CA LEU A 1037 -0.51 -24.10 24.45
C LEU A 1037 0.40 -23.42 25.47
N THR A 1038 0.37 -23.88 26.71
CA THR A 1038 1.30 -23.45 27.76
C THR A 1038 2.48 -24.40 27.80
N VAL A 1039 3.71 -23.87 27.83
CA VAL A 1039 4.94 -24.66 27.96
C VAL A 1039 5.75 -24.15 29.15
N SER A 1040 6.13 -25.04 30.06
CA SER A 1040 6.96 -24.75 31.23
C SER A 1040 8.33 -25.42 31.05
N LEU A 1041 9.42 -24.72 31.38
CA LEU A 1041 10.78 -25.22 31.18
C LEU A 1041 11.63 -25.00 32.44
N PRO A 1042 12.34 -26.02 32.97
CA PRO A 1042 13.21 -25.87 34.14
C PRO A 1042 14.45 -25.06 33.77
N THR A 1043 14.46 -23.79 34.17
CA THR A 1043 15.54 -22.83 33.86
C THR A 1043 16.60 -22.78 34.95
N SER A 1044 16.28 -23.14 36.20
CA SER A 1044 17.25 -23.22 37.29
C SER A 1044 16.84 -24.18 38.41
N THR A 1045 17.81 -24.67 39.18
CA THR A 1045 17.57 -25.49 40.38
C THR A 1045 17.01 -24.64 41.53
N LYS A 1046 16.58 -25.30 42.62
CA LYS A 1046 16.12 -24.58 43.81
C LYS A 1046 17.24 -23.75 44.46
N ALA A 1047 18.48 -24.23 44.47
CA ALA A 1047 19.64 -23.44 44.91
C ALA A 1047 19.98 -22.27 43.95
N GLY A 1048 19.58 -22.35 42.69
CA GLY A 1048 19.75 -21.28 41.69
C GLY A 1048 20.81 -21.55 40.63
N ASN A 1049 21.36 -22.77 40.54
CA ASN A 1049 22.18 -23.16 39.39
C ASN A 1049 21.32 -23.19 38.12
N PRO A 1050 21.80 -22.70 36.96
CA PRO A 1050 21.01 -22.68 35.73
C PRO A 1050 20.87 -24.10 35.12
N LEU A 1051 19.79 -24.36 34.37
CA LEU A 1051 19.48 -25.68 33.79
C LEU A 1051 19.33 -25.61 32.27
N LEU A 1052 18.11 -25.43 31.75
CA LEU A 1052 17.84 -25.20 30.33
C LEU A 1052 17.84 -23.70 30.03
N TYR A 1053 18.56 -23.31 28.98
CA TYR A 1053 18.71 -21.92 28.56
C TYR A 1053 18.11 -21.70 27.18
N VAL A 1054 16.99 -20.98 27.07
CA VAL A 1054 16.31 -20.80 25.77
C VAL A 1054 17.07 -19.79 24.89
N THR A 1055 17.52 -20.25 23.73
CA THR A 1055 18.28 -19.45 22.75
C THR A 1055 17.44 -19.01 21.56
N SER A 1056 16.38 -19.75 21.21
CA SER A 1056 15.35 -19.32 20.26
C SER A 1056 14.01 -20.03 20.49
N VAL A 1057 12.92 -19.36 20.10
CA VAL A 1057 11.60 -19.99 19.89
C VAL A 1057 11.15 -19.63 18.48
N GLN A 1058 10.66 -20.62 17.73
CA GLN A 1058 10.20 -20.49 16.35
C GLN A 1058 8.86 -21.21 16.21
N THR A 1059 7.97 -20.70 15.37
CA THR A 1059 6.63 -21.29 15.16
C THR A 1059 6.35 -21.51 13.67
N ALA A 1060 5.53 -22.52 13.35
CA ALA A 1060 5.12 -22.78 11.97
C ALA A 1060 3.68 -23.33 11.91
N PRO A 1061 2.79 -22.76 11.07
CA PRO A 1061 2.92 -21.49 10.36
C PRO A 1061 3.01 -20.30 11.34
N VAL A 1062 3.89 -19.34 11.04
CA VAL A 1062 4.22 -18.18 11.91
C VAL A 1062 3.00 -17.30 12.23
N VAL A 1063 2.09 -17.16 11.26
CA VAL A 1063 0.91 -16.25 11.38
C VAL A 1063 -0.09 -16.76 12.42
N ASN A 1064 -0.33 -18.07 12.45
CA ASN A 1064 -1.35 -18.70 13.29
C ASN A 1064 -0.89 -18.96 14.73
N VAL A 1065 0.41 -18.89 15.03
CA VAL A 1065 0.95 -19.32 16.34
C VAL A 1065 1.85 -18.24 16.94
N GLN A 1066 1.27 -17.46 17.86
CA GLN A 1066 1.91 -16.34 18.54
C GLN A 1066 2.29 -16.74 19.98
N CYS A 1067 3.59 -16.83 20.27
CA CYS A 1067 4.10 -17.17 21.60
C CYS A 1067 4.57 -15.93 22.36
N ASP A 1068 4.11 -15.79 23.61
CA ASP A 1068 4.74 -14.91 24.58
C ASP A 1068 5.98 -15.59 25.17
N SER A 1069 7.15 -15.25 24.62
CA SER A 1069 8.45 -15.84 24.95
C SER A 1069 9.60 -14.83 24.98
N SER A 1070 9.31 -13.52 24.89
CA SER A 1070 10.35 -12.47 24.81
C SER A 1070 11.12 -12.23 26.11
N HIS A 1071 10.56 -12.59 27.26
CA HIS A 1071 11.24 -12.65 28.55
C HIS A 1071 12.16 -13.87 28.68
N LEU A 1072 11.91 -14.90 27.86
CA LEU A 1072 12.46 -16.24 28.01
C LEU A 1072 13.71 -16.49 27.13
N ILE A 1073 13.82 -15.79 25.99
CA ILE A 1073 14.91 -15.93 25.02
C ILE A 1073 16.10 -15.03 25.42
N ASP A 1074 17.30 -15.61 25.54
CA ASP A 1074 18.56 -14.93 25.90
C ASP A 1074 18.42 -13.94 27.09
N PRO A 1075 17.85 -14.35 28.25
CA PRO A 1075 17.55 -13.44 29.37
C PRO A 1075 18.81 -12.87 30.05
N LEU A 1076 19.99 -13.44 29.77
CA LEU A 1076 21.28 -12.93 30.23
C LEU A 1076 21.94 -11.99 29.19
N LYS A 1077 21.39 -11.89 27.98
CA LYS A 1077 21.91 -11.12 26.83
C LYS A 1077 23.35 -11.51 26.47
N ILE A 1078 23.63 -12.81 26.39
CA ILE A 1078 24.97 -13.35 26.07
C ILE A 1078 25.44 -12.86 24.69
N ARG A 1079 24.50 -12.63 23.76
CA ARG A 1079 24.79 -12.00 22.46
C ARG A 1079 25.28 -10.54 22.52
N GLU A 1080 25.03 -9.84 23.62
CA GLU A 1080 25.42 -8.43 23.82
C GLU A 1080 26.58 -8.26 24.81
N LYS A 1081 26.69 -9.14 25.82
CA LYS A 1081 27.65 -9.02 26.92
C LYS A 1081 28.09 -10.39 27.44
N THR A 1082 29.38 -10.50 27.77
CA THR A 1082 29.93 -11.67 28.46
C THR A 1082 29.29 -11.83 29.84
N HIS A 1083 28.82 -13.03 30.16
CA HIS A 1083 28.26 -13.39 31.47
C HIS A 1083 29.23 -14.26 32.27
N THR A 1084 29.27 -14.09 33.60
CA THR A 1084 30.10 -14.91 34.49
C THR A 1084 29.24 -15.89 35.28
N ALA A 1085 29.18 -17.13 34.82
CA ALA A 1085 28.40 -18.20 35.43
C ALA A 1085 29.06 -18.72 36.73
N ARG A 1086 28.23 -18.93 37.75
CA ARG A 1086 28.62 -19.52 39.04
C ARG A 1086 27.79 -20.75 39.30
N PHE A 1087 28.44 -21.82 39.76
CA PHE A 1087 27.79 -23.09 40.10
C PHE A 1087 28.05 -23.39 41.58
N THR A 1088 26.99 -23.63 42.35
CA THR A 1088 27.05 -24.13 43.73
C THR A 1088 27.00 -25.65 43.73
N LYS A 1089 27.74 -26.32 44.62
CA LYS A 1089 27.65 -27.78 44.73
C LYS A 1089 26.28 -28.21 45.25
N GLU A 1090 25.58 -29.00 44.45
CA GLU A 1090 24.30 -29.65 44.80
C GLU A 1090 24.43 -31.18 44.80
N SER A 1091 23.38 -31.88 45.21
CA SER A 1091 23.29 -33.34 45.09
C SER A 1091 21.88 -33.70 44.64
N PHE A 1092 21.78 -34.48 43.56
CA PHE A 1092 20.51 -34.97 43.02
C PHE A 1092 20.31 -36.46 43.33
N ARG A 1093 21.11 -37.05 44.23
CA ARG A 1093 20.93 -38.44 44.69
C ARG A 1093 19.53 -38.61 45.30
N GLY A 1094 18.73 -39.52 44.72
CA GLY A 1094 17.32 -39.73 45.08
C GLY A 1094 16.32 -38.82 44.34
N THR A 1095 16.78 -37.82 43.59
CA THR A 1095 15.94 -37.01 42.70
C THR A 1095 15.93 -37.63 41.31
N ALA A 1096 14.89 -38.41 40.99
CA ALA A 1096 14.77 -39.08 39.70
C ALA A 1096 14.54 -38.09 38.53
N GLU A 1097 13.90 -36.95 38.78
CA GLU A 1097 13.42 -36.02 37.76
C GLU A 1097 13.48 -34.56 38.26
N LEU A 1098 14.08 -33.69 37.45
CA LEU A 1098 14.13 -32.23 37.61
C LEU A 1098 12.99 -31.62 36.77
N ASP A 1099 11.75 -31.80 37.23
CA ASP A 1099 10.56 -31.15 36.68
C ASP A 1099 10.27 -29.78 37.34
N CYS A 1100 9.18 -29.13 36.95
CA CYS A 1100 8.71 -27.88 37.57
C CYS A 1100 8.21 -27.98 39.02
N LYS A 1101 8.30 -29.16 39.66
CA LYS A 1101 8.11 -29.33 41.11
C LYS A 1101 9.44 -29.45 41.83
N ALA A 1102 10.46 -30.03 41.18
CA ALA A 1102 11.82 -30.18 41.70
C ALA A 1102 12.70 -28.93 41.45
N ALA A 1103 12.54 -28.27 40.30
CA ALA A 1103 13.28 -27.10 39.84
C ALA A 1103 12.41 -25.83 39.82
N LYS A 1104 13.01 -24.68 39.50
CA LYS A 1104 12.31 -23.44 39.13
C LYS A 1104 12.08 -23.47 37.62
N CYS A 1105 10.84 -23.23 37.20
CA CYS A 1105 10.48 -23.14 35.79
C CYS A 1105 10.06 -21.73 35.40
N GLU A 1106 10.46 -21.33 34.20
CA GLU A 1106 9.81 -20.25 33.45
C GLU A 1106 8.70 -20.82 32.57
N THR A 1107 7.74 -19.98 32.18
CA THR A 1107 6.64 -20.38 31.30
C THR A 1107 6.52 -19.47 30.08
N MET A 1108 6.24 -20.06 28.92
CA MET A 1108 5.77 -19.37 27.72
C MET A 1108 4.35 -19.80 27.41
N THR A 1109 3.56 -18.90 26.84
CA THR A 1109 2.21 -19.22 26.38
C THR A 1109 2.08 -18.93 24.90
N CYS A 1110 1.80 -19.96 24.11
CA CYS A 1110 1.53 -19.87 22.69
C CYS A 1110 0.02 -19.86 22.45
N VAL A 1111 -0.47 -18.79 21.85
CA VAL A 1111 -1.84 -18.69 21.34
C VAL A 1111 -1.82 -19.16 19.89
N LEU A 1112 -2.56 -20.24 19.61
CA LEU A 1112 -2.87 -20.68 18.27
C LEU A 1112 -4.21 -20.04 17.87
N LYS A 1113 -4.25 -19.33 16.74
CA LYS A 1113 -5.45 -18.72 16.13
C LYS A 1113 -5.80 -19.45 14.83
N ASP A 1114 -7.07 -19.41 14.46
CA ASP A 1114 -7.58 -19.81 13.14
C ASP A 1114 -7.11 -21.23 12.78
N LEU A 1115 -7.45 -22.20 13.65
CA LEU A 1115 -7.01 -23.59 13.50
C LEU A 1115 -7.80 -24.27 12.38
N GLU A 1116 -7.25 -24.22 11.18
CA GLU A 1116 -7.69 -25.04 10.04
C GLU A 1116 -7.80 -26.52 10.44
N MET A 1117 -8.84 -27.20 9.95
CA MET A 1117 -9.06 -28.63 10.18
C MET A 1117 -7.93 -29.48 9.57
N LYS A 1118 -7.65 -30.66 10.16
CA LYS A 1118 -6.66 -31.64 9.70
C LYS A 1118 -5.23 -31.09 9.48
N THR A 1119 -4.86 -30.05 10.21
CA THR A 1119 -3.65 -29.25 9.99
C THR A 1119 -2.67 -29.40 11.17
N ASN A 1120 -1.37 -29.19 10.91
CA ASN A 1120 -0.30 -29.34 11.88
C ASN A 1120 0.35 -27.99 12.19
N TYR A 1121 0.45 -27.67 13.47
CA TYR A 1121 1.04 -26.44 14.01
C TYR A 1121 2.24 -26.82 14.90
N PHE A 1122 3.34 -26.09 14.75
CA PHE A 1122 4.62 -26.41 15.37
C PHE A 1122 5.12 -25.26 16.25
N VAL A 1123 5.64 -25.59 17.43
CA VAL A 1123 6.42 -24.70 18.29
C VAL A 1123 7.75 -25.38 18.55
N ASN A 1124 8.81 -24.79 18.01
CA ASN A 1124 10.18 -25.29 18.11
C ASN A 1124 10.93 -24.40 19.11
N ILE A 1125 11.47 -25.02 20.16
CA ILE A 1125 12.18 -24.33 21.24
C ILE A 1125 13.62 -24.85 21.26
N THR A 1126 14.57 -24.01 20.84
CA THR A 1126 15.99 -24.32 20.92
C THR A 1126 16.51 -23.87 22.28
N THR A 1127 17.16 -24.78 22.99
CA THR A 1127 17.76 -24.53 24.30
C THR A 1127 19.22 -24.97 24.35
N ARG A 1128 19.95 -24.51 25.36
CA ARG A 1128 21.31 -24.97 25.68
C ARG A 1128 21.33 -25.52 27.10
N ILE A 1129 22.03 -26.64 27.30
CA ILE A 1129 22.18 -27.29 28.60
C ILE A 1129 23.37 -26.68 29.34
N TRP A 1130 23.17 -26.19 30.56
CA TRP A 1130 24.29 -25.72 31.40
C TRP A 1130 25.09 -26.88 32.00
N ASN A 1131 26.09 -27.38 31.27
CA ASN A 1131 26.92 -28.52 31.71
C ASN A 1131 27.58 -28.29 33.08
N GLY A 1132 27.94 -27.04 33.40
CA GLY A 1132 28.53 -26.67 34.69
C GLY A 1132 27.66 -27.01 35.91
N THR A 1133 26.33 -27.01 35.77
CA THR A 1133 25.42 -27.38 36.87
C THR A 1133 25.49 -28.87 37.20
N PHE A 1134 25.72 -29.71 36.19
CA PHE A 1134 25.86 -31.16 36.35
C PHE A 1134 27.29 -31.53 36.80
N ALA A 1135 28.32 -30.93 36.20
CA ALA A 1135 29.71 -31.15 36.58
C ALA A 1135 30.02 -30.78 38.05
N PHE A 1136 29.22 -29.89 38.66
CA PHE A 1136 29.32 -29.52 40.08
C PHE A 1136 28.31 -30.24 41.00
N ALA A 1137 27.50 -31.19 40.50
CA ALA A 1137 26.46 -31.87 41.28
C ALA A 1137 26.72 -33.37 41.48
N ASP A 1138 26.46 -33.88 42.69
CA ASP A 1138 26.53 -35.33 42.95
C ASP A 1138 25.23 -36.02 42.47
N PHE A 1139 25.27 -36.73 41.34
CA PHE A 1139 24.18 -37.58 40.85
C PHE A 1139 24.68 -38.96 40.36
N GLN A 1140 23.82 -39.72 39.69
CA GLN A 1140 24.17 -41.04 39.11
C GLN A 1140 23.37 -41.34 37.84
N THR A 1141 22.07 -41.02 37.85
CA THR A 1141 21.33 -40.55 36.67
C THR A 1141 20.36 -39.48 37.14
N VAL A 1142 20.09 -38.49 36.32
CA VAL A 1142 19.04 -37.48 36.55
C VAL A 1142 18.40 -37.12 35.22
N LEU A 1143 17.15 -36.66 35.25
CA LEU A 1143 16.34 -36.42 34.06
C LEU A 1143 15.69 -35.04 34.12
N VAL A 1144 15.99 -34.16 33.17
CA VAL A 1144 15.51 -32.76 33.18
C VAL A 1144 14.25 -32.63 32.34
N ALA A 1145 13.16 -32.15 32.95
CA ALA A 1145 11.83 -32.20 32.34
C ALA A 1145 11.05 -30.88 32.35
N GLY A 1146 10.64 -30.40 31.17
CA GLY A 1146 9.60 -29.38 31.03
C GLY A 1146 8.18 -29.88 31.37
N SER A 1147 7.17 -29.12 31.00
CA SER A 1147 5.79 -29.58 30.84
C SER A 1147 5.14 -28.84 29.66
N SER A 1148 4.14 -29.43 29.01
CA SER A 1148 3.26 -28.67 28.12
C SER A 1148 1.82 -29.16 28.19
N GLU A 1149 0.88 -28.22 28.12
CA GLU A 1149 -0.56 -28.47 28.15
C GLU A 1149 -1.25 -27.60 27.10
N ILE A 1150 -2.21 -28.18 26.36
CA ILE A 1150 -3.06 -27.44 25.44
C ILE A 1150 -4.49 -27.38 25.96
N GLN A 1151 -5.05 -26.17 25.97
CA GLN A 1151 -6.39 -25.85 26.45
C GLN A 1151 -7.16 -25.06 25.38
N THR A 1152 -8.46 -25.28 25.31
CA THR A 1152 -9.38 -24.48 24.46
C THR A 1152 -9.86 -23.24 25.24
N PRO A 1153 -10.50 -22.25 24.58
CA PRO A 1153 -11.06 -21.08 25.28
C PRO A 1153 -12.23 -21.41 26.21
N GLN A 1154 -12.83 -22.59 26.07
CA GLN A 1154 -13.96 -23.08 26.85
C GLN A 1154 -13.75 -24.56 27.19
N PRO A 1155 -12.82 -24.89 28.11
CA PRO A 1155 -12.40 -26.28 28.37
C PRO A 1155 -13.51 -27.16 28.95
N ASP A 1156 -14.53 -26.56 29.58
CA ASP A 1156 -15.73 -27.26 30.06
C ASP A 1156 -16.64 -27.74 28.93
N LEU A 1157 -16.50 -27.18 27.72
CA LEU A 1157 -17.38 -27.41 26.57
C LEU A 1157 -16.65 -28.08 25.40
N ILE A 1158 -15.47 -27.58 25.03
CA ILE A 1158 -14.65 -28.12 23.94
C ILE A 1158 -13.44 -28.80 24.59
N VAL A 1159 -13.47 -30.12 24.65
CA VAL A 1159 -12.54 -30.92 25.47
C VAL A 1159 -11.44 -31.50 24.58
N VAL A 1160 -10.20 -31.44 25.04
CA VAL A 1160 -9.08 -32.20 24.43
C VAL A 1160 -8.99 -33.54 25.15
N THR A 1161 -9.46 -34.61 24.51
CA THR A 1161 -9.48 -35.97 25.09
C THR A 1161 -8.13 -36.67 24.97
N HIS A 1162 -7.49 -36.59 23.81
CA HIS A 1162 -6.16 -37.14 23.51
C HIS A 1162 -5.01 -36.32 24.09
N LYS A 1163 -5.06 -36.02 25.41
CA LYS A 1163 -4.07 -35.17 26.11
C LYS A 1163 -2.63 -35.70 26.04
N GLN A 1164 -2.43 -37.01 25.89
CA GLN A 1164 -1.13 -37.67 25.71
C GLN A 1164 -1.32 -39.05 25.08
N GLN A 1165 -0.51 -39.41 24.08
CA GLN A 1165 -0.27 -40.80 23.69
C GLN A 1165 1.07 -41.26 24.29
N GLN A 1166 1.10 -42.47 24.85
CA GLN A 1166 2.13 -42.87 25.83
C GLN A 1166 3.51 -43.14 25.23
N VAL A 1167 4.55 -42.55 25.84
CA VAL A 1167 5.84 -43.23 26.07
C VAL A 1167 6.34 -42.87 27.48
N SER A 1168 6.28 -43.84 28.40
CA SER A 1168 6.62 -43.74 29.84
C SER A 1168 5.72 -42.84 30.70
N SER A 1169 5.50 -43.23 31.96
CA SER A 1169 4.52 -42.63 32.88
C SER A 1169 5.14 -41.60 33.84
N SER A 1170 5.21 -40.33 33.42
CA SER A 1170 5.32 -39.16 34.32
C SER A 1170 4.87 -37.89 33.58
N PRO A 1171 4.32 -36.85 34.26
CA PRO A 1171 3.72 -35.69 33.62
C PRO A 1171 4.77 -34.63 33.22
N SER A 1172 5.77 -35.04 32.42
CA SER A 1172 7.07 -34.37 32.36
C SER A 1172 7.68 -34.39 30.93
N PHE A 1173 7.78 -33.20 30.32
CA PHE A 1173 8.12 -32.93 28.91
C PHE A 1173 9.57 -32.50 28.68
N SER A 1174 10.53 -33.25 29.19
CA SER A 1174 11.78 -33.53 28.47
C SER A 1174 12.45 -34.70 29.17
N LYS A 1175 13.12 -35.57 28.41
CA LYS A 1175 13.72 -36.80 28.96
C LYS A 1175 15.16 -36.96 28.48
N ILE A 1176 15.97 -35.92 28.68
CA ILE A 1176 17.43 -36.07 28.59
C ILE A 1176 17.85 -36.89 29.80
N LYS A 1177 18.30 -38.12 29.58
CA LYS A 1177 18.94 -38.90 30.62
C LYS A 1177 20.41 -38.49 30.73
N PHE A 1178 20.77 -37.86 31.85
CA PHE A 1178 22.17 -37.66 32.21
C PHE A 1178 22.71 -38.95 32.86
N LEU A 1179 23.96 -39.27 32.51
CA LEU A 1179 24.77 -40.39 32.99
C LEU A 1179 26.10 -39.84 33.51
#